data_AF-A0AAV4EEN1-F1
#
_entry.id   AF-A0AAV4EEN1-F1
#
_cell.length_a   1.000
_cell.length_b   1.000
_cell.length_c   1.000
_cell.angle_alpha   90.00
_cell.angle_beta   90.00
_cell.angle_gamma   90.00
#
_symmetry.space_group_name_H-M   'P 1'
#
loop_
_entity.id
_entity.type
_entity.pdbx_description
1 polymer ?
#
loop_
_entity_poly.entity_id
_entity_poly.type
_entity_poly.pdbx_seq_one_letter_code
_entity_poly.pdbx_strand_id
1 'polypeptide(L)'
;MASCFNHSWQLSASSLTARAGCTQDIGRIASKHAKVTVSQRSLQTPGREKQTVTTPQTNDMNNMMNHVNESEGVKTEAEEMDTDQDGNNCHDATEPQTAVINGVVKPPEDKDEEMEEDESRAEATFRFVVENFSKLEESVLSPPCMVRNLPWKIMAMPRKNQADRAKSFGFFLQCNGESESTSWSCQASAELRMLKWDAEAEPLKRHIQHLFYHKENDWGFSHFIAWQEVLDPANGYIKDDKIILEVQVTADAPHGVSWDSKKHTGYVGLKNQGATCYMNSLLQTLFFTNKLRRAVYLMPTESDDSTRSVPLALQRVFYELQFSDKPVGTKKLTRSFGWETLDSFMQHDVQELCRVLVDNMESKMKGTCVEGTIPKLFEGKMLSYIKCKHVDYDSKREETFFDIQLNVKGKKNVMESFKEYCTVETLDGDNKYDAGEYGLQESEKGVVFLTFPPVLHLHLMRFMYDPVTDANIKINDRFEFPERLVLDDFLQKKEKTSATYLLHAVLVHSGDNHGGHYVVYINPKGDGKWCKFDDDVVSRCTKSEAVDHNFGGQEDDLTVRHCTNAYMLVYIRESELSEILEPVSEKDIPDSLTARLNEERKLEALKRKERTEAHLYMNVHALTEDNFCGHQGNDLYDPEKVNYRNFKVKKNLTLEEFMQILAENLKYPVKQIRPWPFHCRQNQTFRPTVLDLEADLNRQICDLSEQENPWIIFVETLPPESGLQALPPFDKDSDVLLFLKMYDPRTKSISYVGHLYVPISAKANELVPQLNRKAGFPLSTQLLLYEEVKPNLIEKLGDLSLPMEKLLDELMDGDIIVFQREEEDLTQFPLPTPKEYF
;
A
#
# COMPACT_ATOMS: atom_id res chain seq x y z
N MET A 1 1.95 58.59 41.71
CA MET A 1 2.83 58.41 42.88
C MET A 1 3.94 57.46 42.42
N ALA A 2 5.02 58.03 41.87
CA ALA A 2 6.30 58.27 42.58
C ALA A 2 6.94 56.92 42.96
N SER A 3 8.10 56.50 42.46
CA SER A 3 9.31 57.21 42.01
C SER A 3 10.26 56.16 41.38
N CYS A 4 11.25 56.41 40.53
CA CYS A 4 11.76 57.55 39.79
C CYS A 4 12.95 57.02 38.96
N PHE A 5 13.13 57.54 37.73
CA PHE A 5 14.38 58.10 37.17
C PHE A 5 15.68 57.23 37.21
N ASN A 6 16.53 57.13 36.19
CA ASN A 6 16.66 57.89 34.95
C ASN A 6 17.81 57.29 34.12
N HIS A 7 17.70 57.40 32.79
CA HIS A 7 18.68 57.92 31.82
C HIS A 7 20.17 57.50 31.90
N SER A 8 20.95 57.22 30.83
CA SER A 8 20.84 57.08 29.36
C SER A 8 22.22 57.37 28.75
N TRP A 9 22.34 57.13 27.43
CA TRP A 9 23.35 57.64 26.47
C TRP A 9 24.66 56.87 26.35
N GLN A 10 25.34 56.76 25.20
CA GLN A 10 25.09 56.82 23.75
C GLN A 10 26.50 56.72 23.10
N LEU A 11 26.58 56.52 21.77
CA LEU A 11 27.72 56.80 20.87
C LEU A 11 28.85 55.73 20.83
N SER A 12 29.52 55.40 19.72
CA SER A 12 29.53 55.89 18.32
C SER A 12 30.26 54.86 17.42
N ALA A 13 29.93 54.85 16.13
CA ALA A 13 30.66 54.16 15.06
C ALA A 13 31.96 54.90 14.64
N SER A 14 32.95 54.19 14.08
CA SER A 14 33.63 54.47 12.77
C SER A 14 34.99 53.77 12.58
N SER A 15 35.05 52.90 11.57
CA SER A 15 36.12 52.55 10.59
C SER A 15 37.64 52.67 10.87
N LEU A 16 38.38 51.60 10.54
CA LEU A 16 39.56 51.63 9.65
C LEU A 16 39.97 50.23 9.11
N THR A 17 39.87 50.08 7.79
CA THR A 17 40.52 49.15 6.83
C THR A 17 42.07 49.21 6.90
N ALA A 18 42.93 48.28 6.47
CA ALA A 18 42.90 46.99 5.76
C ALA A 18 44.33 46.38 5.76
N ARG A 19 44.48 45.03 5.71
CA ARG A 19 45.19 44.25 4.65
C ARG A 19 45.54 42.81 5.08
N ALA A 20 44.95 41.87 4.33
CA ALA A 20 45.51 40.66 3.70
C ALA A 20 46.35 39.65 4.50
N GLY A 21 45.87 38.40 4.54
CA GLY A 21 46.66 37.21 4.86
C GLY A 21 45.82 35.93 5.01
N CYS A 22 45.52 35.28 3.88
CA CYS A 22 45.18 33.87 3.66
C CYS A 22 45.00 32.95 4.90
N THR A 23 43.82 32.32 5.05
CA THR A 23 43.63 30.85 4.99
C THR A 23 42.15 30.49 5.20
N GLN A 24 41.59 29.80 4.22
CA GLN A 24 40.32 29.08 4.29
C GLN A 24 40.51 27.88 5.22
N ASP A 25 39.64 27.72 6.21
CA ASP A 25 39.05 26.44 6.64
C ASP A 25 38.34 26.64 7.98
N ILE A 26 37.23 25.92 8.16
CA ILE A 26 36.37 25.73 9.35
C ILE A 26 34.92 26.10 9.03
N GLY A 27 34.22 25.10 8.50
CA GLY A 27 32.79 25.16 8.22
C GLY A 27 32.31 23.93 7.46
N ARG A 28 32.46 22.73 8.05
CA ARG A 28 31.78 21.47 7.63
C ARG A 28 32.16 20.29 8.54
N ILE A 29 31.49 20.16 9.69
CA ILE A 29 31.42 18.90 10.43
C ILE A 29 29.99 18.75 10.94
N ALA A 30 29.11 18.17 10.11
CA ALA A 30 27.89 17.45 10.50
C ALA A 30 27.09 17.05 9.25
N SER A 31 27.64 16.18 8.39
CA SER A 31 26.85 15.38 7.42
C SER A 31 27.72 14.32 6.73
N LYS A 32 27.99 13.19 7.38
CA LYS A 32 28.45 11.96 6.70
C LYS A 32 27.97 10.73 7.47
N HIS A 33 26.81 10.19 7.09
CA HIS A 33 26.56 8.76 7.18
C HIS A 33 26.32 8.22 5.78
N ALA A 34 26.87 7.02 5.56
CA ALA A 34 27.35 6.52 4.29
C ALA A 34 26.24 5.83 3.49
N LYS A 35 26.16 6.16 2.20
CA LYS A 35 25.74 5.22 1.16
C LYS A 35 26.88 4.20 1.00
N VAL A 36 26.61 2.93 1.25
CA VAL A 36 27.55 1.85 0.96
C VAL A 36 27.39 1.50 -0.53
N THR A 37 28.33 1.97 -1.34
CA THR A 37 28.53 1.51 -2.73
C THR A 37 29.50 0.32 -2.69
N VAL A 38 29.05 -0.84 -3.16
CA VAL A 38 29.88 -2.04 -3.33
C VAL A 38 30.93 -1.77 -4.41
N SER A 39 32.21 -1.77 -4.02
CA SER A 39 33.36 -1.70 -4.92
C SER A 39 33.97 -3.10 -5.02
N GLN A 40 33.81 -3.75 -6.18
CA GLN A 40 34.62 -4.90 -6.58
C GLN A 40 36.07 -4.42 -6.78
N ARG A 41 37.01 -4.93 -5.98
CA ARG A 41 38.46 -4.79 -6.19
C ARG A 41 38.96 -5.99 -6.98
N SER A 42 39.38 -5.74 -8.22
CA SER A 42 40.15 -6.67 -9.04
C SER A 42 41.63 -6.62 -8.67
N LEU A 43 42.21 -7.78 -8.37
CA LEU A 43 43.65 -7.97 -8.19
C LEU A 43 44.33 -8.11 -9.56
N GLN A 44 45.32 -7.26 -9.82
CA GLN A 44 46.25 -7.38 -10.96
C GLN A 44 47.49 -8.20 -10.57
N THR A 45 47.93 -9.10 -11.45
CA THR A 45 49.31 -9.24 -12.01
C THR A 45 49.49 -10.61 -12.69
N PRO A 46 50.51 -10.84 -13.53
CA PRO A 46 50.87 -10.15 -14.78
C PRO A 46 50.95 -11.13 -15.97
N GLY A 47 51.11 -10.60 -17.20
CA GLY A 47 50.70 -11.29 -18.43
C GLY A 47 51.72 -12.24 -19.10
N ARG A 48 51.27 -12.88 -20.18
CA ARG A 48 52.12 -13.14 -21.37
C ARG A 48 51.31 -13.54 -22.62
N GLU A 49 51.73 -12.89 -23.71
CA GLU A 49 51.76 -13.33 -25.12
C GLU A 49 50.49 -13.43 -25.99
N LYS A 50 50.53 -12.59 -27.03
CA LYS A 50 49.67 -12.57 -28.22
C LYS A 50 50.03 -13.72 -29.15
N GLN A 51 49.03 -14.41 -29.68
CA GLN A 51 49.09 -14.94 -31.05
C GLN A 51 47.75 -14.71 -31.76
N THR A 52 47.83 -13.92 -32.82
CA THR A 52 46.82 -13.68 -33.84
C THR A 52 46.85 -14.81 -34.87
N VAL A 53 45.72 -15.47 -35.17
CA VAL A 53 45.46 -16.06 -36.49
C VAL A 53 43.99 -15.82 -36.89
N THR A 54 43.91 -15.26 -38.09
CA THR A 54 42.85 -14.83 -39.02
C THR A 54 41.70 -15.80 -39.41
N THR A 55 40.46 -15.27 -39.38
CA THR A 55 39.34 -15.28 -40.41
C THR A 55 38.70 -16.59 -40.91
N PRO A 56 37.53 -16.62 -41.64
CA PRO A 56 36.57 -15.55 -42.04
C PRO A 56 35.03 -15.90 -41.99
N GLN A 57 34.21 -14.86 -42.29
CA GLN A 57 32.94 -14.85 -43.09
C GLN A 57 31.65 -15.48 -42.50
N THR A 58 30.64 -14.73 -42.02
CA THR A 58 29.63 -13.81 -42.65
C THR A 58 28.29 -14.47 -42.95
N ASN A 59 27.22 -13.80 -42.46
CA ASN A 59 25.87 -13.62 -43.04
C ASN A 59 24.93 -14.85 -43.12
N ASP A 60 23.61 -14.76 -42.93
CA ASP A 60 22.67 -13.64 -42.95
C ASP A 60 21.28 -14.03 -42.38
N MET A 61 20.44 -13.00 -42.22
CA MET A 61 18.96 -12.97 -42.14
C MET A 61 18.26 -12.95 -40.78
N ASN A 62 18.03 -11.72 -40.28
CA ASN A 62 16.76 -11.32 -39.67
C ASN A 62 16.34 -9.95 -40.24
N ASN A 63 15.29 -9.98 -41.07
CA ASN A 63 14.42 -8.90 -41.55
C ASN A 63 13.06 -9.62 -41.66
N MET A 64 11.88 -9.14 -41.26
CA MET A 64 11.32 -7.83 -40.96
C MET A 64 9.98 -8.14 -40.28
N MET A 65 9.60 -7.39 -39.24
CA MET A 65 8.24 -6.84 -39.10
C MET A 65 8.22 -5.88 -37.90
N ASN A 66 8.66 -4.65 -38.18
CA ASN A 66 8.20 -3.45 -37.50
C ASN A 66 6.86 -3.07 -38.11
N HIS A 67 5.83 -2.92 -37.28
CA HIS A 67 4.98 -1.73 -37.17
C HIS A 67 3.74 -2.10 -36.34
N VAL A 68 3.51 -1.38 -35.24
CA VAL A 68 2.31 -0.57 -34.96
C VAL A 68 2.16 -0.36 -33.44
N ASN A 69 2.17 0.94 -33.09
CA ASN A 69 1.55 1.65 -31.98
C ASN A 69 2.11 1.57 -30.55
N GLU A 70 2.91 2.59 -30.25
CA GLU A 70 2.83 3.39 -29.03
C GLU A 70 1.37 3.84 -28.77
N SER A 71 0.86 3.57 -27.56
CA SER A 71 -0.30 4.25 -27.00
C SER A 71 -0.07 4.49 -25.52
N GLU A 72 -0.54 5.64 -25.08
CA GLU A 72 -0.22 6.36 -23.87
C GLU A 72 -0.58 5.59 -22.59
N GLY A 73 0.36 5.55 -21.63
CA GLY A 73 0.15 4.97 -20.31
C GLY A 73 -0.76 5.84 -19.46
N VAL A 74 -2.04 5.50 -19.40
CA VAL A 74 -2.99 6.00 -18.39
C VAL A 74 -2.62 5.37 -17.05
N LYS A 75 -2.18 6.20 -16.10
CA LYS A 75 -2.03 5.82 -14.68
C LYS A 75 -3.42 5.58 -14.10
N THR A 76 -3.72 4.33 -13.78
CA THR A 76 -4.87 3.97 -12.92
C THR A 76 -4.31 3.72 -11.52
N GLU A 77 -4.44 4.72 -10.65
CA GLU A 77 -4.33 4.49 -9.20
C GLU A 77 -5.58 3.71 -8.77
N ALA A 78 -5.40 2.49 -8.28
CA ALA A 78 -6.48 1.70 -7.71
C ALA A 78 -6.84 2.29 -6.34
N GLU A 79 -7.94 3.03 -6.27
CA GLU A 79 -8.60 3.41 -5.03
C GLU A 79 -9.39 2.21 -4.49
N GLU A 80 -8.94 1.59 -3.40
CA GLU A 80 -9.74 0.65 -2.63
C GLU A 80 -10.75 1.41 -1.76
N MET A 81 -12.02 1.32 -2.13
CA MET A 81 -13.16 1.77 -1.32
C MET A 81 -13.49 0.71 -0.26
N ASP A 82 -13.14 0.97 1.00
CA ASP A 82 -13.75 0.31 2.17
C ASP A 82 -15.16 0.90 2.35
N THR A 83 -16.20 0.14 2.04
CA THR A 83 -17.59 0.48 2.39
C THR A 83 -17.92 -0.03 3.79
N ASP A 84 -17.85 0.83 4.80
CA ASP A 84 -18.39 0.56 6.13
C ASP A 84 -19.92 0.71 6.10
N GLN A 85 -20.67 -0.39 6.22
CA GLN A 85 -22.10 -0.38 6.61
C GLN A 85 -22.23 -0.88 8.05
N ASP A 86 -22.11 0.03 9.02
CA ASP A 86 -22.48 -0.24 10.42
C ASP A 86 -23.96 0.09 10.65
N GLY A 87 -24.79 -0.95 10.68
CA GLY A 87 -26.17 -0.89 11.17
C GLY A 87 -26.29 -1.58 12.53
N ASN A 88 -25.88 -0.90 13.60
CA ASN A 88 -25.99 -1.45 14.96
C ASN A 88 -27.29 -0.97 15.64
N ASN A 89 -28.32 -1.81 15.60
CA ASN A 89 -29.57 -1.61 16.35
C ASN A 89 -29.47 -2.32 17.70
N CYS A 90 -29.22 -1.56 18.76
CA CYS A 90 -29.20 -2.03 20.14
C CYS A 90 -30.64 -2.18 20.64
N HIS A 91 -31.15 -3.41 20.82
CA HIS A 91 -32.33 -3.66 21.62
C HIS A 91 -31.93 -4.24 22.99
N ASP A 92 -32.23 -3.45 24.00
CA ASP A 92 -32.15 -3.71 25.43
C ASP A 92 -33.12 -4.85 25.83
N ALA A 93 -32.65 -5.83 26.60
CA ALA A 93 -33.49 -6.92 27.10
C ALA A 93 -33.22 -7.18 28.60
N THR A 94 -34.13 -6.68 29.42
CA THR A 94 -34.31 -7.01 30.84
C THR A 94 -34.98 -8.38 31.04
N GLU A 95 -34.34 -9.18 31.90
CA GLU A 95 -34.76 -10.27 32.82
C GLU A 95 -36.16 -10.96 32.78
N PRO A 96 -36.25 -12.21 33.34
CA PRO A 96 -37.18 -13.26 32.91
C PRO A 96 -38.43 -13.42 33.78
N GLN A 97 -39.51 -13.98 33.22
CA GLN A 97 -40.65 -14.50 33.99
C GLN A 97 -41.05 -15.91 33.57
N THR A 98 -41.28 -16.71 34.61
CA THR A 98 -41.64 -18.12 34.65
C THR A 98 -43.15 -18.32 34.40
N ALA A 99 -43.54 -19.33 33.62
CA ALA A 99 -44.88 -19.92 33.69
C ALA A 99 -44.89 -21.37 33.17
N VAL A 100 -45.82 -22.15 33.71
CA VAL A 100 -45.76 -23.59 33.97
C VAL A 100 -46.76 -24.38 33.09
N ILE A 101 -46.28 -25.48 32.49
CA ILE A 101 -46.86 -26.82 32.23
C ILE A 101 -48.29 -26.99 31.65
N ASN A 102 -48.36 -27.72 30.53
CA ASN A 102 -49.19 -28.93 30.25
C ASN A 102 -48.82 -29.41 28.82
N GLY A 103 -48.45 -30.64 28.47
CA GLY A 103 -48.53 -31.95 29.12
C GLY A 103 -49.20 -32.96 28.17
N VAL A 104 -48.47 -33.53 27.18
CA VAL A 104 -48.77 -34.84 26.57
C VAL A 104 -47.45 -35.49 26.11
N VAL A 105 -47.14 -36.66 26.66
CA VAL A 105 -45.96 -37.48 26.34
C VAL A 105 -46.31 -38.43 25.19
N LYS A 106 -45.44 -38.49 24.16
CA LYS A 106 -45.35 -39.59 23.18
C LYS A 106 -43.90 -40.14 23.15
N PRO A 107 -43.69 -41.42 22.77
CA PRO A 107 -42.44 -42.16 22.97
C PRO A 107 -41.30 -41.67 22.04
N PRO A 108 -40.04 -42.04 22.30
CA PRO A 108 -38.88 -41.39 21.71
C PRO A 108 -38.74 -41.75 20.22
N GLU A 109 -38.85 -40.73 19.37
CA GLU A 109 -38.27 -40.74 18.03
C GLU A 109 -36.85 -40.15 18.16
N ASP A 110 -35.88 -40.82 17.57
CA ASP A 110 -34.48 -40.41 17.50
C ASP A 110 -34.42 -38.96 16.98
N LYS A 111 -33.98 -38.04 17.84
CA LYS A 111 -33.71 -36.66 17.47
C LYS A 111 -32.31 -36.60 16.90
N ASP A 112 -32.23 -36.51 15.58
CA ASP A 112 -31.15 -35.76 14.93
C ASP A 112 -31.18 -34.34 15.51
N GLU A 113 -30.19 -34.03 16.34
CA GLU A 113 -29.92 -32.66 16.76
C GLU A 113 -29.48 -31.89 15.51
N GLU A 114 -30.32 -30.96 15.04
CA GLU A 114 -29.91 -29.90 14.12
C GLU A 114 -28.81 -29.09 14.81
N MET A 115 -27.55 -29.50 14.60
CA MET A 115 -26.37 -28.73 14.93
C MET A 115 -26.42 -27.43 14.12
N GLU A 116 -26.25 -26.29 14.77
CA GLU A 116 -25.96 -25.02 14.09
C GLU A 116 -24.78 -25.26 13.12
N GLU A 117 -25.01 -25.10 11.81
CA GLU A 117 -23.98 -25.32 10.80
C GLU A 117 -22.86 -24.28 10.99
N ASP A 118 -21.71 -24.70 11.50
CA ASP A 118 -20.50 -23.87 11.57
C ASP A 118 -20.01 -23.58 10.14
N GLU A 119 -20.46 -22.45 9.57
CA GLU A 119 -20.08 -21.97 8.24
C GLU A 119 -18.56 -21.76 8.08
N SER A 120 -17.84 -21.60 9.20
CA SER A 120 -16.40 -21.33 9.25
C SER A 120 -15.52 -22.59 9.25
N ARG A 121 -16.15 -23.78 9.27
CA ARG A 121 -15.47 -25.08 9.29
C ARG A 121 -14.40 -25.19 8.21
N ALA A 122 -13.31 -25.89 8.55
CA ALA A 122 -12.16 -26.11 7.67
C ALA A 122 -12.42 -27.18 6.61
N GLU A 123 -13.35 -28.09 6.87
CA GLU A 123 -13.69 -29.18 5.99
C GLU A 123 -15.18 -29.51 6.05
N ALA A 124 -15.69 -30.07 4.96
CA ALA A 124 -17.05 -30.56 4.89
C ALA A 124 -17.19 -31.68 3.86
N THR A 125 -18.16 -32.55 4.09
CA THR A 125 -18.63 -33.51 3.09
C THR A 125 -20.08 -33.17 2.76
N PHE A 126 -20.38 -32.97 1.48
CA PHE A 126 -21.73 -32.62 1.03
C PHE A 126 -22.08 -33.32 -0.28
N ARG A 127 -23.38 -33.48 -0.53
CA ARG A 127 -23.91 -34.31 -1.62
C ARG A 127 -24.83 -33.53 -2.53
N PHE A 128 -24.87 -33.95 -3.79
CA PHE A 128 -25.79 -33.44 -4.79
C PHE A 128 -26.39 -34.58 -5.60
N VAL A 129 -27.72 -34.65 -5.61
CA VAL A 129 -28.46 -35.62 -6.43
C VAL A 129 -28.87 -34.94 -7.72
N VAL A 130 -28.36 -35.43 -8.85
CA VAL A 130 -28.76 -34.95 -10.18
C VAL A 130 -29.93 -35.81 -10.64
N GLU A 131 -31.09 -35.19 -10.83
CA GLU A 131 -32.29 -35.85 -11.36
C GLU A 131 -32.36 -35.75 -12.89
N ASN A 132 -33.08 -36.69 -13.51
CA ASN A 132 -33.24 -36.77 -14.96
C ASN A 132 -31.90 -36.79 -15.72
N PHE A 133 -30.90 -37.50 -15.19
CA PHE A 133 -29.52 -37.48 -15.67
C PHE A 133 -29.40 -37.80 -17.16
N SER A 134 -30.17 -38.76 -17.66
CA SER A 134 -30.16 -39.16 -19.08
C SER A 134 -30.47 -38.01 -20.05
N LYS A 135 -31.22 -37.00 -19.58
CA LYS A 135 -31.67 -35.82 -20.36
C LYS A 135 -30.86 -34.56 -20.05
N LEU A 136 -29.78 -34.66 -19.28
CA LEU A 136 -28.96 -33.50 -18.93
C LEU A 136 -28.22 -32.96 -20.18
N GLU A 137 -28.53 -31.71 -20.52
CA GLU A 137 -27.97 -30.96 -21.66
C GLU A 137 -27.08 -29.79 -21.23
N GLU A 138 -27.41 -29.13 -20.12
CA GLU A 138 -26.70 -27.97 -19.58
C GLU A 138 -25.99 -28.31 -18.26
N SER A 139 -25.15 -27.39 -17.78
CA SER A 139 -24.52 -27.50 -16.46
C SER A 139 -25.55 -27.24 -15.35
N VAL A 140 -25.50 -28.05 -14.31
CA VAL A 140 -26.30 -27.86 -13.09
C VAL A 140 -25.40 -27.70 -11.88
N LEU A 141 -25.80 -26.83 -10.96
CA LEU A 141 -25.11 -26.54 -9.72
C LEU A 141 -25.92 -27.06 -8.53
N SER A 142 -25.22 -27.57 -7.51
CA SER A 142 -25.84 -27.91 -6.24
C SER A 142 -26.21 -26.66 -5.42
N PRO A 143 -27.06 -26.81 -4.41
CA PRO A 143 -27.09 -25.86 -3.29
C PRO A 143 -25.68 -25.66 -2.70
N PRO A 144 -25.37 -24.46 -2.19
CA PRO A 144 -24.07 -24.18 -1.60
C PRO A 144 -23.89 -24.93 -0.28
N CYS A 145 -22.67 -25.39 -0.04
CA CYS A 145 -22.18 -25.86 1.25
C CYS A 145 -21.16 -24.83 1.76
N MET A 146 -21.36 -24.33 2.97
CA MET A 146 -20.45 -23.35 3.56
C MET A 146 -19.22 -24.03 4.16
N VAL A 147 -18.03 -23.59 3.72
CA VAL A 147 -16.72 -23.96 4.25
C VAL A 147 -15.83 -22.73 4.19
N ARG A 148 -15.21 -22.36 5.32
CA ARG A 148 -14.46 -21.10 5.47
C ARG A 148 -15.26 -19.84 5.09
N ASN A 149 -16.57 -19.82 5.38
CA ASN A 149 -17.50 -18.76 4.99
C ASN A 149 -17.59 -18.51 3.48
N LEU A 150 -17.15 -19.46 2.65
CA LEU A 150 -17.31 -19.42 1.20
C LEU A 150 -18.36 -20.43 0.76
N PRO A 151 -19.19 -20.11 -0.26
CA PRO A 151 -20.14 -21.07 -0.80
C PRO A 151 -19.44 -22.01 -1.78
N TRP A 152 -19.42 -23.30 -1.45
CA TRP A 152 -18.91 -24.37 -2.30
C TRP A 152 -20.07 -25.12 -2.97
N LYS A 153 -20.00 -25.32 -4.29
CA LYS A 153 -21.05 -25.98 -5.08
C LYS A 153 -20.46 -27.12 -5.90
N ILE A 154 -21.21 -28.21 -6.00
CA ILE A 154 -20.93 -29.27 -6.98
C ILE A 154 -21.47 -28.81 -8.33
N MET A 155 -20.62 -28.82 -9.35
CA MET A 155 -20.99 -28.56 -10.73
C MET A 155 -20.94 -29.85 -11.55
N ALA A 156 -22.09 -30.20 -12.13
CA ALA A 156 -22.26 -31.38 -12.97
C ALA A 156 -22.63 -30.94 -14.38
N MET A 157 -21.91 -31.40 -15.40
CA MET A 157 -22.21 -31.00 -16.77
C MET A 157 -21.85 -32.07 -17.81
N PRO A 158 -22.62 -32.18 -18.91
CA PRO A 158 -22.23 -33.02 -20.03
C PRO A 158 -21.09 -32.37 -20.82
N ARG A 159 -20.07 -33.15 -21.16
CA ARG A 159 -18.96 -32.74 -22.05
C ARG A 159 -18.99 -33.59 -23.32
N LYS A 160 -18.73 -32.95 -24.46
CA LYS A 160 -18.55 -33.62 -25.76
C LYS A 160 -17.08 -33.54 -26.12
N ASN A 161 -16.46 -34.68 -26.37
CA ASN A 161 -15.10 -34.71 -26.85
C ASN A 161 -15.05 -34.24 -28.32
N GLN A 162 -14.24 -33.23 -28.64
CA GLN A 162 -14.15 -32.67 -30.00
C GLN A 162 -13.57 -33.68 -31.01
N ALA A 163 -12.75 -34.63 -30.55
CA ALA A 163 -12.08 -35.60 -31.42
C ALA A 163 -12.99 -36.78 -31.85
N ASP A 164 -13.84 -37.28 -30.95
CA ASP A 164 -14.48 -38.60 -31.13
C ASP A 164 -16.01 -38.59 -30.97
N ARG A 165 -16.63 -37.41 -30.76
CA ARG A 165 -18.07 -37.22 -30.46
C ARG A 165 -18.59 -38.02 -29.24
N ALA A 166 -17.74 -38.75 -28.52
CA ALA A 166 -18.08 -39.45 -27.30
C ALA A 166 -18.52 -38.44 -26.23
N LYS A 167 -19.70 -38.69 -25.63
CA LYS A 167 -20.23 -37.91 -24.50
C LYS A 167 -19.55 -38.42 -23.22
N SER A 168 -19.08 -37.49 -22.39
CA SER A 168 -18.53 -37.76 -21.07
C SER A 168 -19.22 -36.89 -20.04
N PHE A 169 -19.21 -37.35 -18.79
CA PHE A 169 -19.71 -36.58 -17.67
C PHE A 169 -18.57 -35.78 -17.04
N GLY A 170 -18.76 -34.47 -16.93
CA GLY A 170 -17.88 -33.53 -16.25
C GLY A 170 -18.35 -33.28 -14.81
N PHE A 171 -17.42 -33.32 -13.87
CA PHE A 171 -17.67 -33.12 -12.46
C PHE A 171 -16.60 -32.18 -11.90
N PHE A 172 -17.06 -31.05 -11.37
CA PHE A 172 -16.24 -29.97 -10.86
C PHE A 172 -16.73 -29.52 -9.48
N LEU A 173 -15.82 -28.91 -8.74
CA LEU A 173 -16.11 -28.17 -7.52
C LEU A 173 -15.98 -26.69 -7.85
N GLN A 174 -17.02 -25.92 -7.56
CA GLN A 174 -17.01 -24.46 -7.66
C GLN A 174 -16.91 -23.84 -6.27
N CYS A 175 -16.14 -22.77 -6.14
CA CYS A 175 -15.95 -22.00 -4.92
C CYS A 175 -16.26 -20.53 -5.22
N ASN A 176 -17.19 -19.93 -4.46
CA ASN A 176 -17.48 -18.49 -4.50
C ASN A 176 -17.74 -17.90 -5.91
N GLY A 177 -18.32 -18.69 -6.82
CA GLY A 177 -18.49 -18.32 -8.23
C GLY A 177 -19.46 -17.18 -8.52
N GLU A 178 -20.25 -16.76 -7.52
CA GLU A 178 -21.21 -15.64 -7.63
C GLU A 178 -20.63 -14.30 -7.16
N SER A 179 -19.42 -14.29 -6.60
CA SER A 179 -18.78 -13.07 -6.09
C SER A 179 -18.30 -12.16 -7.22
N GLU A 180 -18.64 -10.87 -7.14
CA GLU A 180 -18.12 -9.83 -8.03
C GLU A 180 -16.69 -9.39 -7.65
N SER A 181 -16.19 -9.79 -6.48
CA SER A 181 -14.85 -9.44 -6.02
C SER A 181 -13.77 -10.17 -6.83
N THR A 182 -12.75 -9.43 -7.25
CA THR A 182 -11.58 -9.98 -7.96
C THR A 182 -10.40 -10.30 -7.04
N SER A 183 -10.45 -9.89 -5.77
CA SER A 183 -9.33 -9.92 -4.83
C SER A 183 -9.31 -11.12 -3.88
N TRP A 184 -10.27 -12.04 -4.00
CA TRP A 184 -10.33 -13.21 -3.13
C TRP A 184 -9.55 -14.42 -3.67
N SER A 185 -9.04 -15.24 -2.75
CA SER A 185 -8.48 -16.54 -3.08
C SER A 185 -8.65 -17.56 -1.94
N CYS A 186 -8.79 -18.84 -2.28
CA CYS A 186 -8.90 -19.93 -1.32
C CYS A 186 -8.21 -21.19 -1.85
N GLN A 187 -7.18 -21.65 -1.14
CA GLN A 187 -6.53 -22.93 -1.44
C GLN A 187 -7.35 -24.07 -0.84
N ALA A 188 -7.64 -25.11 -1.61
CA ALA A 188 -8.34 -26.29 -1.10
C ALA A 188 -7.87 -27.59 -1.76
N SER A 189 -8.08 -28.68 -1.02
CA SER A 189 -7.99 -30.05 -1.50
C SER A 189 -9.36 -30.68 -1.39
N ALA A 190 -9.77 -31.46 -2.41
CA ALA A 190 -11.06 -32.12 -2.38
C ALA A 190 -11.01 -33.51 -3.03
N GLU A 191 -11.85 -34.41 -2.53
CA GLU A 191 -12.12 -35.69 -3.16
C GLU A 191 -13.53 -35.66 -3.76
N LEU A 192 -13.60 -35.79 -5.09
CA LEU A 192 -14.83 -35.86 -5.87
C LEU A 192 -15.24 -37.31 -6.01
N ARG A 193 -16.41 -37.68 -5.50
CA ARG A 193 -16.93 -39.06 -5.46
C ARG A 193 -18.25 -39.16 -6.20
N MET A 194 -18.36 -40.13 -7.10
CA MET A 194 -19.65 -40.56 -7.65
C MET A 194 -20.05 -41.85 -6.95
N LEU A 195 -21.13 -41.78 -6.17
CA LEU A 195 -21.60 -42.89 -5.33
C LEU A 195 -22.40 -43.89 -6.17
N LYS A 196 -22.36 -45.16 -5.76
CA LYS A 196 -23.26 -46.19 -6.25
C LYS A 196 -24.48 -46.28 -5.34
N TRP A 197 -25.60 -46.77 -5.87
CA TRP A 197 -26.83 -46.95 -5.11
C TRP A 197 -26.79 -48.14 -4.14
N ASP A 198 -25.79 -49.00 -4.29
CA ASP A 198 -25.41 -49.99 -3.29
C ASP A 198 -24.45 -49.34 -2.28
N ALA A 199 -24.89 -49.24 -1.02
CA ALA A 199 -24.16 -48.55 0.04
C ALA A 199 -22.83 -49.23 0.43
N GLU A 200 -22.66 -50.52 0.12
CA GLU A 200 -21.41 -51.25 0.38
C GLU A 200 -20.42 -51.20 -0.80
N ALA A 201 -20.83 -50.67 -1.96
CA ALA A 201 -19.99 -50.63 -3.14
C ALA A 201 -19.05 -49.41 -3.14
N GLU A 202 -17.79 -49.62 -3.53
CA GLU A 202 -16.80 -48.54 -3.56
C GLU A 202 -17.17 -47.47 -4.62
N PRO A 203 -17.18 -46.17 -4.24
CA PRO A 203 -17.49 -45.09 -5.16
C PRO A 203 -16.33 -44.81 -6.12
N LEU A 204 -16.65 -44.25 -7.30
CA LEU A 204 -15.62 -43.70 -8.18
C LEU A 204 -15.13 -42.38 -7.59
N LYS A 205 -13.87 -42.32 -7.16
CA LYS A 205 -13.27 -41.15 -6.51
C LYS A 205 -12.08 -40.60 -7.30
N ARG A 206 -11.93 -39.27 -7.31
CA ARG A 206 -10.73 -38.58 -7.81
C ARG A 206 -10.39 -37.41 -6.91
N HIS A 207 -9.11 -37.12 -6.78
CA HIS A 207 -8.60 -36.04 -5.94
C HIS A 207 -8.28 -34.82 -6.78
N ILE A 208 -8.54 -33.64 -6.22
CA ILE A 208 -8.08 -32.36 -6.74
C ILE A 208 -7.42 -31.57 -5.64
N GLN A 209 -6.47 -30.73 -6.03
CA GLN A 209 -5.92 -29.67 -5.19
C GLN A 209 -5.76 -28.43 -6.06
N HIS A 210 -6.31 -27.29 -5.61
CA HIS A 210 -6.38 -26.10 -6.44
C HIS A 210 -6.43 -24.80 -5.60
N LEU A 211 -5.96 -23.71 -6.19
CA LEU A 211 -6.12 -22.36 -5.69
C LEU A 211 -7.32 -21.73 -6.38
N PHE A 212 -8.45 -21.64 -5.70
CA PHE A 212 -9.66 -21.03 -6.23
C PHE A 212 -9.59 -19.51 -6.12
N TYR A 213 -9.96 -18.81 -7.19
CA TYR A 213 -10.05 -17.34 -7.24
C TYR A 213 -10.98 -16.91 -8.39
N HIS A 214 -11.28 -15.62 -8.56
CA HIS A 214 -12.32 -15.17 -9.49
C HIS A 214 -12.23 -15.70 -10.94
N LYS A 215 -11.02 -15.90 -11.50
CA LYS A 215 -10.86 -16.44 -12.88
C LYS A 215 -10.92 -17.96 -12.95
N GLU A 216 -10.50 -18.64 -11.89
CA GLU A 216 -10.52 -20.10 -11.76
C GLU A 216 -11.32 -20.45 -10.50
N ASN A 217 -12.60 -20.08 -10.53
CA ASN A 217 -13.51 -20.30 -9.40
C ASN A 217 -14.11 -21.72 -9.42
N ASP A 218 -13.87 -22.48 -10.47
CA ASP A 218 -14.22 -23.89 -10.58
C ASP A 218 -13.03 -24.74 -11.02
N TRP A 219 -12.93 -25.94 -10.45
CA TRP A 219 -11.88 -26.89 -10.79
C TRP A 219 -12.36 -28.33 -10.67
N GLY A 220 -11.87 -29.20 -11.55
CA GLY A 220 -12.33 -30.59 -11.62
C GLY A 220 -12.00 -31.26 -12.94
N PHE A 221 -12.82 -32.24 -13.33
CA PHE A 221 -12.56 -33.08 -14.48
C PHE A 221 -13.62 -32.89 -15.54
N SER A 222 -13.22 -32.41 -16.73
CA SER A 222 -14.10 -32.42 -17.92
C SER A 222 -14.47 -33.83 -18.36
N HIS A 223 -13.61 -34.81 -18.09
CA HIS A 223 -13.86 -36.22 -18.42
C HIS A 223 -13.71 -37.06 -17.15
N PHE A 224 -14.70 -36.98 -16.27
CA PHE A 224 -14.71 -37.72 -15.00
C PHE A 224 -15.03 -39.20 -15.23
N ILE A 225 -16.07 -39.48 -16.02
CA ILE A 225 -16.46 -40.84 -16.43
C ILE A 225 -17.12 -40.80 -17.82
N ALA A 226 -17.07 -41.90 -18.57
CA ALA A 226 -17.78 -42.02 -19.84
C ALA A 226 -19.30 -41.99 -19.61
N TRP A 227 -20.04 -41.27 -20.46
CA TRP A 227 -21.49 -41.09 -20.26
C TRP A 227 -22.26 -42.41 -20.30
N GLN A 228 -21.85 -43.33 -21.17
CA GLN A 228 -22.48 -44.65 -21.30
C GLN A 228 -22.26 -45.53 -20.06
N GLU A 229 -21.12 -45.39 -19.39
CA GLU A 229 -20.83 -46.16 -18.17
C GLU A 229 -21.73 -45.73 -17.01
N VAL A 230 -22.08 -44.44 -16.92
CA VAL A 230 -23.03 -43.93 -15.92
C VAL A 230 -24.45 -44.44 -16.19
N LEU A 231 -24.84 -44.47 -17.47
CA LEU A 231 -26.19 -44.89 -17.87
C LEU A 231 -26.42 -46.40 -17.78
N ASP A 232 -25.38 -47.22 -17.74
CA ASP A 232 -25.51 -48.66 -17.60
C ASP A 232 -25.94 -49.01 -16.16
N PRO A 233 -27.18 -49.53 -15.96
CA PRO A 233 -27.67 -49.88 -14.64
C PRO A 233 -26.84 -50.96 -13.95
N ALA A 234 -26.09 -51.79 -14.72
CA ALA A 234 -25.22 -52.81 -14.16
C ALA A 234 -24.03 -52.23 -13.38
N ASN A 235 -23.61 -51.00 -13.69
CA ASN A 235 -22.52 -50.32 -13.00
C ASN A 235 -22.96 -49.69 -11.66
N GLY A 236 -24.27 -49.58 -11.43
CA GLY A 236 -24.84 -49.17 -10.14
C GLY A 236 -24.80 -47.67 -9.83
N TYR A 237 -24.36 -46.82 -10.76
CA TYR A 237 -24.29 -45.35 -10.55
C TYR A 237 -25.63 -44.63 -10.74
N ILE A 238 -26.53 -45.20 -11.56
CA ILE A 238 -27.83 -44.61 -11.87
C ILE A 238 -28.98 -45.48 -11.35
N LYS A 239 -29.98 -44.84 -10.74
CA LYS A 239 -31.24 -45.46 -10.34
C LYS A 239 -32.35 -44.43 -10.46
N ASP A 240 -33.49 -44.82 -11.03
CA ASP A 240 -34.63 -43.92 -11.27
C ASP A 240 -34.25 -42.63 -12.03
N ASP A 241 -33.29 -42.74 -12.96
CA ASP A 241 -32.68 -41.64 -13.72
C ASP A 241 -32.01 -40.56 -12.83
N LYS A 242 -31.53 -40.96 -11.65
CA LYS A 242 -30.81 -40.12 -10.68
C LYS A 242 -29.40 -40.65 -10.43
N ILE A 243 -28.46 -39.74 -10.23
CA ILE A 243 -27.09 -40.03 -9.79
C ILE A 243 -26.76 -39.24 -8.51
N ILE A 244 -25.84 -39.75 -7.71
CA ILE A 244 -25.42 -39.11 -6.45
C ILE A 244 -23.95 -38.74 -6.53
N LEU A 245 -23.68 -37.45 -6.40
CA LEU A 245 -22.34 -36.87 -6.31
C LEU A 245 -22.07 -36.48 -4.86
N GLU A 246 -20.85 -36.73 -4.40
CA GLU A 246 -20.37 -36.33 -3.08
C GLU A 246 -19.02 -35.64 -3.25
N VAL A 247 -18.81 -34.55 -2.51
CA VAL A 247 -17.51 -33.91 -2.39
C VAL A 247 -17.14 -33.83 -0.93
N GLN A 248 -15.95 -34.32 -0.61
CA GLN A 248 -15.27 -34.01 0.64
C GLN A 248 -14.22 -32.94 0.35
N VAL A 249 -14.40 -31.74 0.89
CA VAL A 249 -13.49 -30.59 0.69
C VAL A 249 -12.83 -30.23 2.01
N THR A 250 -11.53 -29.92 1.95
CA THR A 250 -10.75 -29.32 3.03
C THR A 250 -10.13 -28.04 2.47
N ALA A 251 -10.41 -26.91 3.10
CA ALA A 251 -10.03 -25.58 2.63
C ALA A 251 -9.18 -24.81 3.65
N ASP A 252 -8.14 -24.17 3.14
CA ASP A 252 -7.34 -23.19 3.88
C ASP A 252 -8.16 -21.92 4.09
N ALA A 253 -7.77 -21.12 5.09
CA ALA A 253 -8.42 -19.84 5.32
C ALA A 253 -8.23 -18.92 4.10
N PRO A 254 -9.31 -18.33 3.57
CA PRO A 254 -9.27 -17.54 2.35
C PRO A 254 -8.73 -16.13 2.58
N HIS A 255 -8.12 -15.56 1.53
CA HIS A 255 -7.70 -14.16 1.48
C HIS A 255 -8.74 -13.34 0.71
N GLY A 256 -8.78 -12.02 0.95
CA GLY A 256 -9.66 -11.08 0.22
C GLY A 256 -11.16 -11.24 0.48
N VAL A 257 -11.52 -12.00 1.52
CA VAL A 257 -12.88 -12.06 2.09
C VAL A 257 -12.82 -11.65 3.56
N SER A 258 -13.98 -11.36 4.16
CA SER A 258 -14.08 -10.98 5.57
C SER A 258 -13.76 -12.17 6.50
N TRP A 259 -12.48 -12.48 6.63
CA TRP A 259 -11.96 -13.46 7.58
C TRP A 259 -11.57 -12.75 8.88
N ASP A 260 -12.37 -12.96 9.92
CA ASP A 260 -12.06 -12.46 11.26
C ASP A 260 -11.05 -13.40 11.95
N SER A 261 -9.76 -13.17 11.68
CA SER A 261 -8.65 -13.93 12.28
C SER A 261 -8.76 -14.04 13.80
N LYS A 262 -9.18 -12.95 14.48
CA LYS A 262 -9.20 -12.89 15.94
C LYS A 262 -10.35 -13.68 16.53
N LYS A 263 -11.54 -13.64 15.92
CA LYS A 263 -12.69 -14.45 16.33
C LYS A 263 -12.38 -15.95 16.31
N HIS A 264 -11.71 -16.44 15.26
CA HIS A 264 -11.48 -17.88 15.08
C HIS A 264 -10.24 -18.40 15.81
N THR A 265 -9.19 -17.58 15.95
CA THR A 265 -7.90 -18.04 16.51
C THR A 265 -7.56 -17.42 17.85
N GLY A 266 -8.13 -16.25 18.16
CA GLY A 266 -7.70 -15.38 19.25
C GLY A 266 -6.54 -14.45 18.90
N TYR A 267 -6.04 -14.50 17.66
CA TYR A 267 -4.87 -13.76 17.19
C TYR A 267 -5.17 -12.98 15.89
N VAL A 268 -4.43 -11.92 15.66
CA VAL A 268 -4.59 -11.04 14.48
C VAL A 268 -3.35 -11.09 13.59
N GLY A 269 -3.58 -10.93 12.28
CA GLY A 269 -2.55 -10.93 11.26
C GLY A 269 -1.88 -9.57 11.05
N LEU A 270 -0.90 -9.54 10.15
CA LEU A 270 -0.20 -8.36 9.67
C LEU A 270 -0.54 -8.11 8.20
N LYS A 271 -0.84 -6.86 7.84
CA LYS A 271 -1.09 -6.49 6.44
C LYS A 271 0.18 -6.68 5.62
N ASN A 272 0.07 -7.42 4.52
CA ASN A 272 1.11 -7.47 3.52
C ASN A 272 1.23 -6.13 2.77
N GLN A 273 2.46 -5.63 2.60
CA GLN A 273 2.77 -4.40 1.87
C GLN A 273 3.60 -4.68 0.60
N GLY A 274 3.37 -5.83 -0.03
CA GLY A 274 4.09 -6.25 -1.23
C GLY A 274 4.99 -7.44 -0.93
N ALA A 275 6.30 -7.21 -0.78
CA ALA A 275 7.27 -8.27 -0.52
C ALA A 275 7.64 -8.39 0.97
N THR A 276 6.83 -7.85 1.89
CA THR A 276 7.18 -7.75 3.32
C THR A 276 6.85 -8.99 4.15
N CYS A 277 6.39 -10.09 3.54
CA CYS A 277 5.92 -11.30 4.22
C CYS A 277 6.98 -11.93 5.15
N TYR A 278 8.26 -11.88 4.75
CA TYR A 278 9.38 -12.40 5.55
C TYR A 278 9.55 -11.60 6.87
N MET A 279 9.35 -10.29 6.81
CA MET A 279 9.32 -9.41 7.97
C MET A 279 8.10 -9.68 8.83
N ASN A 280 6.92 -9.88 8.23
CA ASN A 280 5.70 -10.21 8.97
C ASN A 280 5.88 -11.51 9.77
N SER A 281 6.46 -12.54 9.14
CA SER A 281 6.77 -13.83 9.76
C SER A 281 7.71 -13.67 10.96
N LEU A 282 8.75 -12.85 10.82
CA LEU A 282 9.69 -12.54 11.90
C LEU A 282 9.02 -11.74 13.04
N LEU A 283 8.20 -10.73 12.71
CA LEU A 283 7.51 -9.91 13.70
C LEU A 283 6.54 -10.72 14.56
N GLN A 284 5.78 -11.64 13.95
CA GLN A 284 4.91 -12.55 14.71
C GLN A 284 5.75 -13.45 15.64
N THR A 285 6.87 -13.98 15.15
CA THR A 285 7.79 -14.81 15.96
C THR A 285 8.34 -14.05 17.17
N LEU A 286 8.78 -12.81 16.98
CA LEU A 286 9.27 -11.96 18.07
C LEU A 286 8.15 -11.54 19.02
N PHE A 287 6.94 -11.28 18.51
CA PHE A 287 5.76 -10.92 19.32
C PHE A 287 5.34 -12.04 20.27
N PHE A 288 5.37 -13.30 19.82
CA PHE A 288 5.03 -14.46 20.64
C PHE A 288 6.16 -14.91 21.58
N THR A 289 7.34 -14.29 21.48
CA THR A 289 8.35 -14.36 22.55
C THR A 289 7.91 -13.41 23.68
N ASN A 290 6.97 -13.85 24.52
CA ASN A 290 6.23 -12.97 25.44
C ASN A 290 7.15 -12.17 26.39
N LYS A 291 8.22 -12.77 26.90
CA LYS A 291 9.22 -12.09 27.74
C LYS A 291 9.96 -10.96 26.99
N LEU A 292 10.25 -11.14 25.70
CA LEU A 292 10.75 -10.07 24.84
C LEU A 292 9.70 -8.97 24.65
N ARG A 293 8.44 -9.34 24.35
CA ARG A 293 7.34 -8.38 24.18
C ARG A 293 7.16 -7.46 25.39
N ARG A 294 7.21 -8.01 26.61
CA ARG A 294 7.17 -7.21 27.85
C ARG A 294 8.32 -6.21 27.93
N ALA A 295 9.54 -6.66 27.63
CA ALA A 295 10.69 -5.77 27.62
C ALA A 295 10.58 -4.67 26.55
N VAL A 296 10.01 -4.98 25.39
CA VAL A 296 9.75 -4.01 24.32
C VAL A 296 8.78 -2.92 24.79
N TYR A 297 7.71 -3.26 25.51
CA TYR A 297 6.78 -2.26 26.06
C TYR A 297 7.42 -1.33 27.09
N LEU A 298 8.46 -1.79 27.80
CA LEU A 298 9.16 -1.01 28.83
C LEU A 298 10.28 -0.11 28.28
N MET A 299 10.51 -0.09 26.97
CA MET A 299 11.49 0.82 26.36
C MET A 299 11.01 2.28 26.44
N PRO A 300 11.88 3.23 26.84
CA PRO A 300 11.53 4.65 26.93
C PRO A 300 11.48 5.29 25.55
N THR A 301 10.28 5.56 25.04
CA THR A 301 10.07 6.09 23.68
C THR A 301 9.27 7.39 23.65
N GLU A 302 8.95 7.98 24.80
CA GLU A 302 8.09 9.17 24.90
C GLU A 302 8.61 10.38 24.11
N SER A 303 9.93 10.56 24.04
CA SER A 303 10.57 11.66 23.31
C SER A 303 10.89 11.34 21.84
N ASP A 304 10.66 10.11 21.41
CA ASP A 304 11.09 9.65 20.09
C ASP A 304 10.20 10.18 18.97
N ASP A 305 10.79 10.38 17.79
CA ASP A 305 10.05 10.75 16.59
C ASP A 305 9.07 9.64 16.17
N SER A 306 7.82 10.03 15.91
CA SER A 306 6.72 9.09 15.60
C SER A 306 6.92 8.25 14.33
N THR A 307 7.74 8.72 13.39
CA THR A 307 7.95 8.12 12.06
C THR A 307 9.32 7.48 11.89
N ARG A 308 10.34 7.95 12.61
CA ARG A 308 11.73 7.50 12.44
C ARG A 308 12.21 6.54 13.53
N SER A 309 11.53 6.45 14.67
CA SER A 309 11.95 5.56 15.76
C SER A 309 11.51 4.12 15.53
N VAL A 310 12.49 3.24 15.31
CA VAL A 310 12.28 1.79 15.19
C VAL A 310 11.69 1.19 16.48
N PRO A 311 12.20 1.48 17.69
CA PRO A 311 11.63 0.97 18.94
C PRO A 311 10.15 1.35 19.12
N LEU A 312 9.79 2.61 18.83
CA LEU A 312 8.40 3.07 18.94
C LEU A 312 7.51 2.43 17.86
N ALA A 313 8.02 2.29 16.64
CA ALA A 313 7.28 1.61 15.58
C ALA A 313 7.02 0.14 15.92
N LEU A 314 7.99 -0.55 16.53
CA LEU A 314 7.83 -1.92 16.99
C LEU A 314 6.85 -2.02 18.16
N GLN A 315 6.92 -1.12 19.14
CA GLN A 315 5.92 -1.02 20.22
C GLN A 315 4.50 -0.85 19.67
N ARG A 316 4.33 -0.01 18.65
CA ARG A 316 3.04 0.20 17.98
C ARG A 316 2.53 -1.09 17.35
N VAL A 317 3.38 -1.80 16.60
CA VAL A 317 3.01 -3.09 15.98
C VAL A 317 2.64 -4.12 17.06
N PHE A 318 3.43 -4.26 18.12
CA PHE A 318 3.13 -5.22 19.20
C PHE A 318 1.84 -4.87 19.94
N TYR A 319 1.62 -3.58 20.23
CA TYR A 319 0.40 -3.12 20.88
C TYR A 319 -0.83 -3.41 20.00
N GLU A 320 -0.76 -3.10 18.70
CA GLU A 320 -1.85 -3.40 17.78
C GLU A 320 -2.07 -4.90 17.59
N LEU A 321 -1.02 -5.73 17.54
CA LEU A 321 -1.14 -7.19 17.49
C LEU A 321 -1.84 -7.77 18.73
N GLN A 322 -1.75 -7.09 19.87
CA GLN A 322 -2.39 -7.52 21.11
C GLN A 322 -3.85 -7.06 21.22
N PHE A 323 -4.18 -5.85 20.77
CA PHE A 323 -5.50 -5.24 21.01
C PHE A 323 -6.38 -5.05 19.78
N SER A 324 -5.81 -4.92 18.58
CA SER A 324 -6.59 -4.73 17.36
C SER A 324 -7.41 -5.97 17.04
N ASP A 325 -8.60 -5.76 16.45
CA ASP A 325 -9.39 -6.81 15.81
C ASP A 325 -9.15 -6.85 14.29
N LYS A 326 -8.50 -5.81 13.75
CA LYS A 326 -8.18 -5.68 12.32
C LYS A 326 -6.70 -5.97 12.05
N PRO A 327 -6.34 -6.51 10.86
CA PRO A 327 -4.96 -6.75 10.46
C PRO A 327 -4.06 -5.51 10.65
N VAL A 328 -2.90 -5.74 11.27
CA VAL A 328 -2.00 -4.68 11.75
C VAL A 328 -1.11 -4.17 10.62
N GLY A 329 -1.00 -2.85 10.47
CA GLY A 329 -0.17 -2.24 9.42
C GLY A 329 1.28 -2.04 9.86
N THR A 330 2.25 -2.43 9.03
CA THR A 330 3.69 -2.23 9.29
C THR A 330 4.29 -0.99 8.59
N LYS A 331 3.48 -0.12 7.97
CA LYS A 331 3.93 1.04 7.16
C LYS A 331 4.85 2.00 7.90
N LYS A 332 4.61 2.24 9.20
CA LYS A 332 5.48 3.12 10.01
C LYS A 332 6.78 2.43 10.41
N LEU A 333 6.78 1.10 10.51
CA LEU A 333 7.98 0.32 10.82
C LEU A 333 8.93 0.29 9.62
N THR A 334 8.43 0.00 8.42
CA THR A 334 9.25 0.03 7.19
C THR A 334 9.87 1.42 6.97
N ARG A 335 9.09 2.49 7.14
CA ARG A 335 9.60 3.86 7.09
C ARG A 335 10.68 4.16 8.14
N SER A 336 10.58 3.58 9.33
CA SER A 336 11.57 3.79 10.39
C SER A 336 12.95 3.18 10.07
N PHE A 337 13.00 2.15 9.22
CA PHE A 337 14.25 1.61 8.67
C PHE A 337 14.83 2.46 7.53
N GLY A 338 14.11 3.49 7.09
CA GLY A 338 14.47 4.28 5.92
C GLY A 338 14.11 3.61 4.60
N TRP A 339 13.27 2.56 4.62
CA TRP A 339 12.77 1.94 3.40
C TRP A 339 11.72 2.84 2.74
N GLU A 340 11.90 3.10 1.45
CA GLU A 340 10.91 3.75 0.61
C GLU A 340 9.90 2.73 0.07
N THR A 341 8.85 3.21 -0.61
CA THR A 341 7.77 2.34 -1.13
C THR A 341 8.31 1.26 -2.06
N LEU A 342 9.35 1.56 -2.84
CA LEU A 342 9.97 0.60 -3.77
C LEU A 342 10.78 -0.48 -3.05
N ASP A 343 11.46 -0.13 -1.96
CA ASP A 343 12.25 -1.07 -1.16
C ASP A 343 11.35 -2.13 -0.48
N SER A 344 10.08 -1.80 -0.25
CA SER A 344 9.10 -2.76 0.30
C SER A 344 8.76 -3.91 -0.65
N PHE A 345 9.17 -3.82 -1.92
CA PHE A 345 9.08 -4.89 -2.91
C PHE A 345 10.38 -5.69 -3.06
N MET A 346 11.45 -5.33 -2.34
CA MET A 346 12.71 -6.07 -2.30
C MET A 346 12.73 -7.02 -1.10
N GLN A 347 13.14 -8.27 -1.35
CA GLN A 347 13.35 -9.23 -0.28
C GLN A 347 14.73 -9.00 0.35
N HIS A 348 14.74 -8.78 1.66
CA HIS A 348 15.97 -8.68 2.46
C HIS A 348 16.24 -10.00 3.17
N ASP A 349 17.50 -10.22 3.56
CA ASP A 349 17.85 -11.39 4.38
C ASP A 349 17.18 -11.28 5.75
N VAL A 350 16.40 -12.31 6.12
CA VAL A 350 15.69 -12.39 7.41
C VAL A 350 16.67 -12.33 8.59
N GLN A 351 17.87 -12.89 8.44
CA GLN A 351 18.89 -12.84 9.47
C GLN A 351 19.40 -11.42 9.68
N GLU A 352 19.66 -10.68 8.59
CA GLU A 352 20.09 -9.28 8.66
C GLU A 352 19.01 -8.43 9.33
N LEU A 353 17.74 -8.59 8.92
CA LEU A 353 16.63 -7.87 9.52
C LEU A 353 16.45 -8.21 11.01
N CYS A 354 16.57 -9.48 11.40
CA CYS A 354 16.50 -9.89 12.79
C CYS A 354 17.61 -9.24 13.62
N ARG A 355 18.85 -9.24 13.11
CA ARG A 355 19.98 -8.59 13.77
C ARG A 355 19.74 -7.09 13.94
N VAL A 356 19.31 -6.40 12.88
CA VAL A 356 19.02 -4.96 12.92
C VAL A 356 17.94 -4.64 13.96
N LEU A 357 16.86 -5.41 14.01
CA LEU A 357 15.80 -5.26 15.02
C LEU A 357 16.33 -5.47 16.43
N VAL A 358 17.06 -6.56 16.65
CA VAL A 358 17.61 -6.95 17.95
C VAL A 358 18.61 -5.92 18.46
N ASP A 359 19.54 -5.45 17.61
CA ASP A 359 20.53 -4.44 17.96
C ASP A 359 19.89 -3.08 18.29
N ASN A 360 18.85 -2.68 17.53
CA ASN A 360 18.09 -1.45 17.81
C ASN A 360 17.36 -1.53 19.15
N MET A 361 16.74 -2.67 19.46
CA MET A 361 16.10 -2.91 20.74
C MET A 361 17.12 -2.90 21.89
N GLU A 362 18.22 -3.66 21.77
CA GLU A 362 19.23 -3.74 22.81
C GLU A 362 19.84 -2.36 23.10
N SER A 363 20.19 -1.61 22.06
CA SER A 363 20.72 -0.25 22.19
C SER A 363 19.77 0.67 22.96
N LYS A 364 18.47 0.57 22.69
CA LYS A 364 17.44 1.37 23.39
C LYS A 364 17.15 0.89 24.81
N MET A 365 17.36 -0.39 25.10
CA MET A 365 17.18 -0.97 26.44
C MET A 365 18.35 -0.67 27.39
N LYS A 366 19.50 -0.22 26.90
CA LYS A 366 20.67 0.14 27.75
C LYS A 366 20.31 1.28 28.70
N GLY A 367 20.68 1.15 29.98
CA GLY A 367 20.38 2.13 31.02
C GLY A 367 18.94 2.08 31.54
N THR A 368 18.17 1.04 31.20
CA THR A 368 16.78 0.86 31.65
C THR A 368 16.64 -0.35 32.57
N CYS A 369 15.45 -0.55 33.16
CA CYS A 369 15.16 -1.73 33.99
C CYS A 369 15.18 -3.07 33.22
N VAL A 370 15.15 -3.04 31.88
CA VAL A 370 15.14 -4.21 31.00
C VAL A 370 16.45 -4.40 30.24
N GLU A 371 17.53 -3.76 30.71
CA GLU A 371 18.86 -3.91 30.13
C GLU A 371 19.33 -5.38 30.12
N GLY A 372 19.96 -5.77 29.02
CA GLY A 372 20.50 -7.12 28.82
C GLY A 372 19.44 -8.21 28.61
N THR A 373 18.17 -7.85 28.39
CA THR A 373 17.12 -8.85 28.10
C THR A 373 17.41 -9.62 26.82
N ILE A 374 17.90 -8.94 25.78
CA ILE A 374 18.27 -9.57 24.49
C ILE A 374 19.36 -10.63 24.67
N PRO A 375 20.56 -10.32 25.24
CA PRO A 375 21.56 -11.32 25.52
C PRO A 375 21.03 -12.48 26.37
N LYS A 376 20.25 -12.19 27.42
CA LYS A 376 19.70 -13.24 28.30
C LYS A 376 18.77 -14.22 27.57
N LEU A 377 18.09 -13.80 26.51
CA LEU A 377 17.15 -14.64 25.77
C LEU A 377 17.81 -15.39 24.61
N PHE A 378 18.74 -14.74 23.90
CA PHE A 378 19.21 -15.22 22.60
C PHE A 378 20.73 -15.48 22.54
N GLU A 379 21.53 -14.98 23.48
CA GLU A 379 22.99 -15.15 23.45
C GLU A 379 23.40 -16.56 23.92
N GLY A 380 24.00 -17.31 23.01
CA GLY A 380 24.76 -18.52 23.29
C GLY A 380 26.26 -18.28 23.21
N LYS A 381 27.04 -19.25 23.69
CA LYS A 381 28.51 -19.21 23.65
C LYS A 381 29.06 -20.47 23.00
N MET A 382 30.01 -20.30 22.10
CA MET A 382 30.75 -21.39 21.48
C MET A 382 32.27 -21.15 21.57
N LEU A 383 33.02 -22.24 21.51
CA LEU A 383 34.47 -22.25 21.52
C LEU A 383 34.97 -22.78 20.18
N SER A 384 35.55 -21.88 19.39
CA SER A 384 36.31 -22.23 18.19
C SER A 384 37.75 -22.55 18.61
N TYR A 385 38.23 -23.75 18.25
CA TYR A 385 39.60 -24.15 18.56
C TYR A 385 40.35 -24.62 17.32
N ILE A 386 41.65 -24.35 17.32
CA ILE A 386 42.61 -24.83 16.33
C ILE A 386 43.76 -25.47 17.10
N LYS A 387 44.07 -26.73 16.78
CA LYS A 387 45.13 -27.49 17.41
C LYS A 387 46.11 -28.00 16.36
N CYS A 388 47.37 -27.60 16.44
CA CYS A 388 48.39 -28.08 15.50
C CYS A 388 48.72 -29.56 15.78
N LYS A 389 48.96 -30.35 14.73
CA LYS A 389 49.26 -31.80 14.85
C LYS A 389 50.70 -32.08 15.26
N HIS A 390 51.64 -31.25 14.80
CA HIS A 390 53.08 -31.51 14.92
C HIS A 390 53.82 -30.58 15.90
N VAL A 391 53.16 -29.51 16.34
CA VAL A 391 53.70 -28.54 17.31
C VAL A 391 52.72 -28.36 18.46
N ASP A 392 53.23 -28.10 19.65
CA ASP A 392 52.42 -27.88 20.85
C ASP A 392 51.89 -26.45 20.88
N TYR A 393 50.95 -26.18 19.97
CA TYR A 393 50.27 -24.90 19.83
C TYR A 393 48.76 -25.14 19.69
N ASP A 394 47.98 -24.51 20.57
CA ASP A 394 46.52 -24.43 20.48
C ASP A 394 46.04 -22.97 20.50
N SER A 395 45.12 -22.66 19.60
CA SER A 395 44.40 -21.39 19.58
C SER A 395 42.94 -21.67 19.94
N LYS A 396 42.43 -20.97 20.95
CA LYS A 396 41.06 -21.10 21.44
C LYS A 396 40.42 -19.73 21.50
N ARG A 397 39.26 -19.57 20.86
CA ARG A 397 38.51 -18.33 20.83
C ARG A 397 37.07 -18.58 21.25
N GLU A 398 36.67 -17.94 22.34
CA GLU A 398 35.26 -17.90 22.75
C GLU A 398 34.53 -16.84 21.92
N GLU A 399 33.43 -17.24 21.29
CA GLU A 399 32.58 -16.40 20.47
C GLU A 399 31.13 -16.52 20.95
N THR A 400 30.42 -15.39 20.99
CA THR A 400 28.99 -15.33 21.27
C THR A 400 28.19 -15.41 19.99
N PHE A 401 27.01 -16.02 20.05
CA PHE A 401 26.10 -16.12 18.91
C PHE A 401 24.65 -15.84 19.33
N PHE A 402 23.85 -15.33 18.40
CA PHE A 402 22.41 -15.10 18.57
C PHE A 402 21.57 -16.05 17.72
N ASP A 403 22.20 -16.68 16.74
CA ASP A 403 21.60 -17.62 15.80
C ASP A 403 22.62 -18.69 15.40
N ILE A 404 22.14 -19.85 14.94
CA ILE A 404 22.97 -20.93 14.41
C ILE A 404 22.51 -21.23 12.98
N GLN A 405 23.46 -21.19 12.05
CA GLN A 405 23.24 -21.56 10.66
C GLN A 405 23.55 -23.04 10.46
N LEU A 406 22.58 -23.80 9.96
CA LEU A 406 22.68 -25.24 9.74
C LEU A 406 22.66 -25.55 8.24
N ASN A 407 23.65 -26.33 7.80
CA ASN A 407 23.70 -26.84 6.44
C ASN A 407 22.58 -27.87 6.22
N VAL A 408 21.83 -27.69 5.14
CA VAL A 408 20.73 -28.59 4.75
C VAL A 408 21.18 -29.58 3.67
N LYS A 409 22.04 -29.14 2.74
CA LYS A 409 22.47 -29.94 1.59
C LYS A 409 23.17 -31.22 2.04
N GLY A 410 22.62 -32.37 1.63
CA GLY A 410 23.19 -33.69 1.96
C GLY A 410 22.97 -34.12 3.42
N LYS A 411 22.03 -33.49 4.15
CA LYS A 411 21.65 -33.85 5.53
C LYS A 411 20.17 -34.22 5.59
N LYS A 412 19.83 -35.21 6.42
CA LYS A 412 18.44 -35.68 6.56
C LYS A 412 17.67 -34.92 7.63
N ASN A 413 18.34 -34.45 8.67
CA ASN A 413 17.69 -33.84 9.82
C ASN A 413 18.62 -32.88 10.58
N VAL A 414 18.03 -32.08 11.48
CA VAL A 414 18.72 -31.12 12.36
C VAL A 414 19.88 -31.77 13.14
N MET A 415 19.72 -32.99 13.64
CA MET A 415 20.76 -33.67 14.43
C MET A 415 22.01 -34.01 13.60
N GLU A 416 21.84 -34.37 12.33
CA GLU A 416 22.97 -34.59 11.41
C GLU A 416 23.71 -33.28 11.11
N SER A 417 22.98 -32.18 10.93
CA SER A 417 23.60 -30.86 10.72
C SER A 417 24.37 -30.38 11.95
N PHE A 418 23.86 -30.60 13.17
CA PHE A 418 24.62 -30.29 14.40
C PHE A 418 25.88 -31.16 14.55
N LYS A 419 25.81 -32.44 14.17
CA LYS A 419 27.00 -33.32 14.16
C LYS A 419 28.06 -32.83 13.17
N GLU A 420 27.64 -32.40 11.98
CA GLU A 420 28.54 -31.79 11.01
C GLU A 420 29.13 -30.48 11.54
N TYR A 421 28.32 -29.63 12.16
CA TYR A 421 28.76 -28.36 12.74
C TYR A 421 29.89 -28.54 13.77
N CYS A 422 29.84 -29.61 14.55
CA CYS A 422 30.89 -29.97 15.53
C CYS A 422 31.97 -30.92 14.98
N THR A 423 31.92 -31.29 13.69
CA THR A 423 32.94 -32.16 13.09
C THR A 423 34.25 -31.40 12.95
N VAL A 424 35.36 -32.07 13.31
CA VAL A 424 36.70 -31.49 13.23
C VAL A 424 37.16 -31.45 11.78
N GLU A 425 37.45 -30.26 11.29
CA GLU A 425 38.06 -30.01 9.98
C GLU A 425 39.58 -30.16 10.08
N THR A 426 40.18 -30.91 9.15
CA THR A 426 41.64 -30.96 9.04
C THR A 426 42.11 -29.89 8.05
N LEU A 427 42.98 -29.02 8.53
CA LEU A 427 43.67 -27.99 7.75
C LEU A 427 45.00 -28.55 7.26
N ASP A 428 45.03 -29.06 6.03
CA ASP A 428 46.21 -29.64 5.36
C ASP A 428 46.44 -29.06 3.95
N GLY A 429 47.49 -29.54 3.26
CA GLY A 429 47.82 -29.10 1.91
C GLY A 429 48.08 -27.58 1.82
N ASP A 430 47.33 -26.91 0.94
CA ASP A 430 47.40 -25.45 0.74
C ASP A 430 46.59 -24.68 1.81
N ASN A 431 45.77 -25.36 2.62
CA ASN A 431 44.92 -24.78 3.67
C ASN A 431 45.58 -24.81 5.07
N LYS A 432 46.90 -24.98 5.15
CA LYS A 432 47.64 -25.02 6.43
C LYS A 432 47.42 -23.75 7.26
N TYR A 433 47.33 -23.92 8.57
CA TYR A 433 47.10 -22.81 9.50
C TYR A 433 48.41 -22.06 9.78
N ASP A 434 48.40 -20.74 9.71
CA ASP A 434 49.54 -19.91 10.11
C ASP A 434 49.58 -19.78 11.64
N ALA A 435 50.46 -20.55 12.28
CA ALA A 435 50.68 -20.56 13.72
C ALA A 435 51.72 -19.51 14.17
N GLY A 436 51.92 -18.43 13.40
CA GLY A 436 52.79 -17.32 13.75
C GLY A 436 54.26 -17.73 13.79
N GLU A 437 54.83 -17.87 15.00
CA GLU A 437 56.24 -18.26 15.19
C GLU A 437 56.55 -19.66 14.64
N TYR A 438 55.56 -20.54 14.54
CA TYR A 438 55.69 -21.89 13.99
C TYR A 438 55.41 -21.98 12.49
N GLY A 439 55.03 -20.88 11.84
CA GLY A 439 54.67 -20.83 10.42
C GLY A 439 53.45 -21.68 10.06
N LEU A 440 53.36 -22.09 8.79
CA LEU A 440 52.25 -22.89 8.27
C LEU A 440 52.28 -24.34 8.81
N GLN A 441 51.27 -24.72 9.58
CA GLN A 441 51.16 -26.00 10.27
C GLN A 441 49.87 -26.74 9.91
N GLU A 442 49.98 -28.05 9.77
CA GLU A 442 48.82 -28.93 9.68
C GLU A 442 48.09 -28.95 11.03
N SER A 443 46.80 -28.64 11.00
CA SER A 443 46.04 -28.37 12.22
C SER A 443 44.63 -28.94 12.15
N GLU A 444 44.02 -29.13 13.30
CA GLU A 444 42.62 -29.53 13.46
C GLU A 444 41.81 -28.33 13.94
N LYS A 445 40.79 -27.95 13.20
CA LYS A 445 39.87 -26.88 13.54
C LYS A 445 38.51 -27.46 13.91
N GLY A 446 37.95 -27.05 15.04
CA GLY A 446 36.63 -27.50 15.46
C GLY A 446 35.88 -26.44 16.24
N VAL A 447 34.57 -26.64 16.39
CA VAL A 447 33.69 -25.78 17.16
C VAL A 447 32.92 -26.64 18.17
N VAL A 448 32.86 -26.19 19.42
CA VAL A 448 32.09 -26.85 20.48
C VAL A 448 31.24 -25.81 21.20
N PHE A 449 30.00 -26.16 21.53
CA PHE A 449 29.12 -25.26 22.28
C PHE A 449 29.46 -25.26 23.76
N LEU A 450 29.53 -24.07 24.35
CA LEU A 450 29.72 -23.88 25.78
C LEU A 450 28.37 -23.78 26.49
N THR A 451 27.46 -22.97 25.94
CA THR A 451 26.11 -22.74 26.46
C THR A 451 25.15 -22.47 25.31
N PHE A 452 23.93 -23.01 25.40
CA PHE A 452 22.84 -22.66 24.47
C PHE A 452 21.89 -21.64 25.09
N PRO A 453 21.33 -20.70 24.30
CA PRO A 453 20.41 -19.68 24.79
C PRO A 453 19.04 -20.27 25.15
N PRO A 454 18.23 -19.59 25.97
CA PRO A 454 16.86 -20.01 26.26
C PRO A 454 15.94 -20.06 25.02
N VAL A 455 16.11 -19.11 24.10
CA VAL A 455 15.44 -19.09 22.79
C VAL A 455 16.49 -19.28 21.70
N LEU A 456 16.35 -20.37 20.95
CA LEU A 456 17.31 -20.80 19.95
C LEU A 456 16.75 -20.57 18.54
N HIS A 457 17.42 -19.69 17.79
CA HIS A 457 17.15 -19.45 16.37
C HIS A 457 18.05 -20.34 15.51
N LEU A 458 17.44 -21.21 14.72
CA LEU A 458 18.13 -22.08 13.76
C LEU A 458 17.77 -21.66 12.34
N HIS A 459 18.74 -21.10 11.62
CA HIS A 459 18.60 -20.77 10.20
C HIS A 459 19.02 -21.98 9.36
N LEU A 460 18.12 -22.43 8.50
CA LEU A 460 18.37 -23.53 7.58
C LEU A 460 18.91 -22.94 6.28
N MET A 461 20.15 -23.26 5.94
CA MET A 461 20.85 -22.74 4.76
C MET A 461 20.29 -23.35 3.47
N ARG A 462 19.04 -23.01 3.14
CA ARG A 462 18.36 -23.41 1.90
C ARG A 462 18.68 -22.47 0.74
N PHE A 463 19.06 -21.24 1.01
CA PHE A 463 19.43 -20.26 0.02
C PHE A 463 20.95 -20.22 -0.09
N MET A 464 21.50 -20.58 -1.24
CA MET A 464 22.94 -20.57 -1.47
C MET A 464 23.25 -20.03 -2.86
N TYR A 465 24.37 -19.31 -2.96
CA TYR A 465 24.92 -18.90 -4.24
C TYR A 465 25.61 -20.09 -4.91
N ASP A 466 25.20 -20.43 -6.12
CA ASP A 466 25.86 -21.43 -6.94
C ASP A 466 26.81 -20.75 -7.95
N PRO A 467 28.14 -20.87 -7.76
CA PRO A 467 29.10 -20.22 -8.63
C PRO A 467 29.14 -20.82 -10.05
N VAL A 468 28.58 -22.01 -10.26
CA VAL A 468 28.54 -22.64 -11.59
C VAL A 468 27.47 -22.00 -12.45
N THR A 469 26.31 -21.70 -11.86
CA THR A 469 25.16 -21.09 -12.55
C THR A 469 25.11 -19.57 -12.42
N ASP A 470 26.02 -18.98 -11.62
CA ASP A 470 26.06 -17.54 -11.28
C ASP A 470 24.71 -17.02 -10.77
N ALA A 471 24.03 -17.86 -9.99
CA ALA A 471 22.69 -17.58 -9.49
C ALA A 471 22.53 -18.07 -8.05
N ASN A 472 21.69 -17.37 -7.28
CA ASN A 472 21.23 -17.90 -6.01
C ASN A 472 20.23 -19.03 -6.30
N ILE A 473 20.44 -20.20 -5.69
CA ILE A 473 19.53 -21.35 -5.79
C ILE A 473 18.85 -21.62 -4.44
N LYS A 474 17.63 -22.18 -4.49
CA LYS A 474 16.91 -22.68 -3.32
C LYS A 474 17.04 -24.20 -3.26
N ILE A 475 17.47 -24.72 -2.10
CA ILE A 475 17.56 -26.15 -1.81
C ILE A 475 16.21 -26.61 -1.24
N ASN A 476 15.47 -27.36 -2.04
CA ASN A 476 14.17 -27.91 -1.66
C ASN A 476 14.27 -29.33 -1.08
N ASP A 477 15.48 -29.86 -0.84
CA ASP A 477 15.71 -31.19 -0.29
C ASP A 477 14.93 -31.41 1.02
N ARG A 478 14.48 -32.65 1.22
CA ARG A 478 13.76 -33.06 2.43
C ARG A 478 14.70 -33.01 3.64
N PHE A 479 14.32 -32.23 4.64
CA PHE A 479 15.09 -32.00 5.86
C PHE A 479 14.16 -31.96 7.08
N GLU A 480 14.31 -32.94 7.96
CA GLU A 480 13.43 -33.13 9.11
C GLU A 480 13.89 -32.35 10.34
N PHE A 481 12.94 -31.81 11.09
CA PHE A 481 13.16 -31.15 12.37
C PHE A 481 12.16 -31.65 13.41
N PRO A 482 12.61 -32.09 14.60
CA PRO A 482 11.73 -32.70 15.59
C PRO A 482 11.00 -31.63 16.43
N GLU A 483 9.81 -31.95 16.92
CA GLU A 483 9.13 -31.07 17.90
C GLU A 483 9.94 -30.92 19.20
N ARG A 484 10.61 -31.99 19.65
CA ARG A 484 11.46 -32.00 20.84
C ARG A 484 12.90 -32.28 20.42
N LEU A 485 13.78 -31.30 20.62
CA LEU A 485 15.18 -31.34 20.21
C LEU A 485 16.09 -31.46 21.45
N VAL A 486 16.97 -32.46 21.48
CA VAL A 486 17.90 -32.69 22.59
C VAL A 486 19.33 -32.37 22.14
N LEU A 487 19.95 -31.36 22.75
CA LEU A 487 21.27 -30.86 22.36
C LEU A 487 22.37 -31.09 23.40
N ASP A 488 22.07 -31.83 24.48
CA ASP A 488 23.00 -32.09 25.59
C ASP A 488 24.34 -32.69 25.15
N ASP A 489 24.36 -33.45 24.05
CA ASP A 489 25.56 -34.13 23.54
C ASP A 489 26.52 -33.20 22.79
N PHE A 490 26.08 -31.99 22.42
CA PHE A 490 26.91 -31.00 21.70
C PHE A 490 27.57 -29.98 22.63
N LEU A 491 27.25 -30.01 23.92
CA LEU A 491 27.85 -29.16 24.94
C LEU A 491 29.20 -29.73 25.42
N GLN A 492 30.21 -28.86 25.57
CA GLN A 492 31.50 -29.25 26.13
C GLN A 492 31.37 -29.84 27.54
N LYS A 493 30.46 -29.28 28.34
CA LYS A 493 30.13 -29.72 29.69
C LYS A 493 28.62 -29.73 29.83
N LYS A 494 28.06 -30.82 30.36
CA LYS A 494 26.64 -30.90 30.66
C LYS A 494 26.27 -29.83 31.70
N GLU A 495 25.24 -29.06 31.38
CA GLU A 495 24.69 -28.06 32.28
C GLU A 495 23.83 -28.70 33.38
N LYS A 496 23.43 -27.92 34.38
CA LYS A 496 22.54 -28.38 35.47
C LYS A 496 21.15 -28.73 34.96
N THR A 497 20.66 -27.98 33.99
CA THR A 497 19.40 -28.19 33.29
C THR A 497 19.69 -28.85 31.95
N SER A 498 18.85 -29.80 31.53
CA SER A 498 19.01 -30.42 30.22
C SER A 498 18.85 -29.36 29.12
N ALA A 499 19.67 -29.46 28.08
CA ALA A 499 19.54 -28.71 26.84
C ALA A 499 18.48 -29.35 25.93
N THR A 500 17.28 -29.60 26.47
CA THR A 500 16.11 -30.00 25.70
C THR A 500 15.28 -28.77 25.34
N TYR A 501 14.91 -28.69 24.08
CA TYR A 501 14.11 -27.62 23.51
C TYR A 501 12.81 -28.15 22.89
N LEU A 502 11.78 -27.30 22.90
CA LEU A 502 10.51 -27.50 22.23
C LEU A 502 10.36 -26.52 21.08
N LEU A 503 9.88 -27.02 19.94
CA LEU A 503 9.65 -26.24 18.74
C LEU A 503 8.51 -25.23 19.00
N HIS A 504 8.79 -23.95 18.77
CA HIS A 504 7.89 -22.84 19.02
C HIS A 504 7.37 -22.20 17.73
N ALA A 505 8.25 -21.99 16.74
CA ALA A 505 7.88 -21.42 15.45
C ALA A 505 8.63 -22.07 14.28
N VAL A 506 7.96 -22.14 13.13
CA VAL A 506 8.47 -22.65 11.86
C VAL A 506 8.18 -21.61 10.78
N LEU A 507 9.22 -20.92 10.31
CA LEU A 507 9.10 -19.96 9.22
C LEU A 507 9.32 -20.67 7.90
N VAL A 508 8.37 -20.48 6.98
CA VAL A 508 8.24 -21.26 5.75
C VAL A 508 8.23 -20.32 4.56
N HIS A 509 8.91 -20.75 3.50
CA HIS A 509 8.94 -20.03 2.23
C HIS A 509 8.44 -20.95 1.13
N SER A 510 7.42 -20.50 0.38
CA SER A 510 6.90 -21.17 -0.80
C SER A 510 7.28 -20.41 -2.06
N GLY A 511 7.96 -21.06 -3.00
CA GLY A 511 8.46 -20.42 -4.23
C GLY A 511 9.98 -20.54 -4.37
N ASP A 512 10.55 -19.74 -5.27
CA ASP A 512 11.96 -19.75 -5.62
C ASP A 512 12.67 -18.46 -5.16
N ASN A 513 13.92 -18.25 -5.58
CA ASN A 513 14.68 -17.08 -5.15
C ASN A 513 14.25 -15.76 -5.80
N HIS A 514 13.50 -15.80 -6.90
CA HIS A 514 13.05 -14.61 -7.62
C HIS A 514 11.66 -14.16 -7.17
N GLY A 515 10.90 -15.05 -6.54
CA GLY A 515 9.60 -14.74 -5.97
C GLY A 515 9.05 -15.89 -5.15
N GLY A 516 8.40 -15.53 -4.05
CA GLY A 516 7.74 -16.49 -3.20
C GLY A 516 6.99 -15.83 -2.07
N HIS A 517 6.32 -16.68 -1.31
CA HIS A 517 5.41 -16.30 -0.23
C HIS A 517 5.94 -16.82 1.10
N TYR A 518 5.94 -15.96 2.11
CA TYR A 518 6.45 -16.30 3.44
C TYR A 518 5.29 -16.41 4.42
N VAL A 519 5.26 -17.51 5.14
CA VAL A 519 4.27 -17.77 6.19
C VAL A 519 4.99 -18.27 7.43
N VAL A 520 4.38 -18.12 8.59
CA VAL A 520 4.93 -18.68 9.84
C VAL A 520 3.89 -19.50 10.57
N TYR A 521 4.30 -20.67 11.03
CA TYR A 521 3.52 -21.50 11.94
C TYR A 521 4.05 -21.30 13.34
N ILE A 522 3.17 -21.00 14.30
CA ILE A 522 3.57 -20.73 15.69
C ILE A 522 2.67 -21.54 16.61
N ASN A 523 3.26 -22.03 17.70
CA ASN A 523 2.58 -22.60 18.87
C ASN A 523 2.69 -21.58 20.02
N PRO A 524 1.81 -20.56 20.09
CA PRO A 524 2.05 -19.34 20.87
C PRO A 524 2.23 -19.58 22.37
N LYS A 525 1.55 -20.60 22.91
CA LYS A 525 1.56 -20.95 24.34
C LYS A 525 2.49 -22.12 24.65
N GLY A 526 3.10 -22.74 23.65
CA GLY A 526 3.86 -23.98 23.83
C GLY A 526 2.99 -25.17 24.23
N ASP A 527 1.67 -25.13 24.00
CA ASP A 527 0.71 -26.18 24.41
C ASP A 527 0.39 -27.19 23.30
N GLY A 528 1.00 -27.03 22.12
CA GLY A 528 0.86 -27.91 20.97
C GLY A 528 -0.25 -27.48 20.02
N LYS A 529 -0.92 -26.35 20.29
CA LYS A 529 -1.97 -25.79 19.43
C LYS A 529 -1.37 -24.80 18.44
N TRP A 530 -1.14 -25.30 17.23
CA TRP A 530 -0.52 -24.53 16.15
C TRP A 530 -1.51 -23.58 15.47
N CYS A 531 -0.98 -22.43 15.07
CA CYS A 531 -1.66 -21.48 14.20
C CYS A 531 -0.74 -21.12 13.03
N LYS A 532 -1.31 -21.05 11.83
CA LYS A 532 -0.68 -20.52 10.62
C LYS A 532 -0.95 -19.03 10.56
N PHE A 533 0.10 -18.22 10.52
CA PHE A 533 0.06 -16.78 10.32
C PHE A 533 0.47 -16.50 8.88
N ASP A 534 -0.54 -16.25 8.06
CA ASP A 534 -0.42 -15.98 6.63
C ASP A 534 -0.83 -14.54 6.38
N ASP A 535 0.12 -13.62 6.60
CA ASP A 535 -0.11 -12.18 6.59
C ASP A 535 -1.34 -11.76 7.42
N ASP A 536 -2.42 -11.27 6.80
CA ASP A 536 -3.63 -10.78 7.45
C ASP A 536 -4.56 -11.90 7.93
N VAL A 537 -4.37 -13.11 7.39
CA VAL A 537 -5.15 -14.31 7.67
C VAL A 537 -4.43 -15.18 8.69
N VAL A 538 -5.04 -15.35 9.86
CA VAL A 538 -4.56 -16.31 10.87
C VAL A 538 -5.57 -17.44 10.98
N SER A 539 -5.08 -18.67 10.92
CA SER A 539 -5.90 -19.88 11.01
C SER A 539 -5.29 -20.91 11.96
N ARG A 540 -6.11 -21.78 12.53
CA ARG A 540 -5.61 -22.94 13.27
C ARG A 540 -5.16 -24.01 12.30
N CYS A 541 -4.09 -24.72 12.65
CA CYS A 541 -3.57 -25.83 11.88
C CYS A 541 -3.16 -26.98 12.80
N THR A 542 -3.04 -28.16 12.21
CA THR A 542 -2.52 -29.35 12.87
C THR A 542 -1.00 -29.27 13.02
N LYS A 543 -0.46 -30.10 13.91
CA LYS A 543 0.99 -30.26 14.05
C LYS A 543 1.65 -30.76 12.74
N SER A 544 0.98 -31.67 12.02
CA SER A 544 1.53 -32.23 10.78
C SER A 544 1.66 -31.15 9.70
N GLU A 545 0.69 -30.23 9.61
CA GLU A 545 0.78 -29.06 8.73
C GLU A 545 1.89 -28.08 9.11
N ALA A 546 2.12 -27.86 10.40
CA ALA A 546 3.17 -26.97 10.88
C ALA A 546 4.59 -27.57 10.75
N VAL A 547 4.72 -28.89 10.88
CA VAL A 547 6.01 -29.59 10.98
C VAL A 547 6.28 -30.48 9.76
N ASP A 548 5.53 -31.57 9.63
CA ASP A 548 5.83 -32.64 8.67
C ASP A 548 5.71 -32.17 7.21
N HIS A 549 4.69 -31.37 6.90
CA HIS A 549 4.48 -30.81 5.56
C HIS A 549 5.56 -29.79 5.15
N ASN A 550 6.38 -29.31 6.09
CA ASN A 550 7.40 -28.28 5.86
C ASN A 550 8.83 -28.82 5.79
N PHE A 551 9.02 -30.15 5.78
CA PHE A 551 10.33 -30.77 5.60
C PHE A 551 10.94 -30.54 4.21
N GLY A 552 10.11 -30.29 3.19
CA GLY A 552 10.53 -30.24 1.79
C GLY A 552 10.60 -31.62 1.12
N GLY A 553 11.17 -31.68 -0.08
CA GLY A 553 11.21 -32.85 -0.95
C GLY A 553 10.45 -32.63 -2.26
N GLN A 554 10.77 -33.46 -3.27
CA GLN A 554 9.98 -33.63 -4.49
C GLN A 554 9.13 -34.89 -4.32
N GLU A 555 7.81 -34.78 -4.28
CA GLU A 555 6.94 -35.93 -4.55
C GLU A 555 6.77 -36.02 -6.07
N ASP A 556 6.82 -37.22 -6.64
CA ASP A 556 6.81 -37.49 -8.09
C ASP A 556 5.50 -37.11 -8.82
N ASP A 557 4.55 -36.40 -8.18
CA ASP A 557 3.28 -36.02 -8.78
C ASP A 557 3.20 -34.50 -9.08
N LEU A 558 2.79 -34.22 -10.33
CA LEU A 558 2.80 -32.96 -11.09
C LEU A 558 1.99 -31.77 -10.52
N THR A 559 1.88 -31.57 -9.20
CA THR A 559 1.09 -30.47 -8.60
C THR A 559 1.95 -29.46 -7.83
N VAL A 560 1.57 -28.18 -7.96
CA VAL A 560 2.27 -26.91 -7.67
C VAL A 560 2.87 -26.74 -6.24
N ARG A 561 2.80 -27.73 -5.34
CA ARG A 561 3.40 -27.67 -3.99
C ARG A 561 4.94 -27.81 -3.96
N HIS A 562 5.59 -28.05 -5.09
CA HIS A 562 7.01 -28.43 -5.26
C HIS A 562 8.09 -27.56 -4.58
N CYS A 563 7.75 -26.43 -3.96
CA CYS A 563 8.74 -25.49 -3.41
C CYS A 563 8.38 -24.92 -2.01
N THR A 564 7.55 -25.57 -1.20
CA THR A 564 7.25 -25.10 0.18
C THR A 564 8.15 -25.80 1.20
N ASN A 565 8.92 -25.06 1.98
CA ASN A 565 9.76 -25.63 3.04
C ASN A 565 10.14 -24.61 4.12
N ALA A 566 10.46 -25.12 5.31
CA ALA A 566 10.97 -24.32 6.41
C ALA A 566 12.39 -23.82 6.12
N TYR A 567 12.64 -22.53 6.38
CA TYR A 567 13.97 -21.92 6.26
C TYR A 567 14.53 -21.39 7.59
N MET A 568 13.68 -21.23 8.61
CA MET A 568 14.09 -20.85 9.96
C MET A 568 13.19 -21.53 10.99
N LEU A 569 13.79 -21.98 12.09
CA LEU A 569 13.11 -22.64 13.20
C LEU A 569 13.42 -21.90 14.50
N VAL A 570 12.44 -21.80 15.37
CA VAL A 570 12.60 -21.26 16.73
C VAL A 570 12.25 -22.31 17.75
N TYR A 571 13.20 -22.54 18.66
CA TYR A 571 13.10 -23.52 19.73
C TYR A 571 13.22 -22.81 21.08
N ILE A 572 12.42 -23.23 22.07
CA ILE A 572 12.47 -22.68 23.44
C ILE A 572 12.87 -23.80 24.40
N ARG A 573 13.80 -23.50 25.32
CA ARG A 573 14.29 -24.46 26.31
C ARG A 573 13.15 -24.90 27.23
N GLU A 574 12.97 -26.21 27.40
CA GLU A 574 11.84 -26.80 28.15
C GLU A 574 11.79 -26.30 29.60
N SER A 575 12.95 -26.09 30.24
CA SER A 575 13.03 -25.57 31.62
C SER A 575 12.62 -24.11 31.78
N GLU A 576 12.66 -23.31 30.70
CA GLU A 576 12.40 -21.86 30.73
C GLU A 576 11.11 -21.48 29.98
N LEU A 577 10.40 -22.46 29.41
CA LEU A 577 9.19 -22.26 28.61
C LEU A 577 8.13 -21.41 29.34
N SER A 578 7.87 -21.74 30.61
CA SER A 578 6.86 -21.05 31.43
C SER A 578 7.20 -19.58 31.72
N GLU A 579 8.49 -19.25 31.82
CA GLU A 579 8.96 -17.89 32.07
C GLU A 579 8.97 -17.07 30.77
N ILE A 580 9.39 -17.69 29.66
CA ILE A 580 9.50 -17.01 28.36
C ILE A 580 8.12 -16.72 27.77
N LEU A 581 7.19 -17.67 27.91
CA LEU A 581 5.83 -17.59 27.37
C LEU A 581 4.80 -17.10 28.40
N GLU A 582 5.22 -16.47 29.50
CA GLU A 582 4.31 -15.90 30.49
C GLU A 582 3.30 -14.96 29.82
N PRO A 583 1.98 -15.08 30.11
CA PRO A 583 0.97 -14.22 29.51
C PRO A 583 1.25 -12.73 29.77
N VAL A 584 1.08 -11.90 28.75
CA VAL A 584 1.26 -10.44 28.86
C VAL A 584 -0.10 -9.79 28.95
N SER A 585 -0.31 -9.01 30.00
CA SER A 585 -1.55 -8.31 30.27
C SER A 585 -1.45 -6.83 29.93
N GLU A 586 -2.57 -6.11 29.94
CA GLU A 586 -2.59 -4.64 29.82
C GLU A 586 -1.74 -3.95 30.90
N LYS A 587 -1.61 -4.55 32.09
CA LYS A 587 -0.86 -3.99 33.21
C LYS A 587 0.65 -4.00 33.00
N ASP A 588 1.14 -4.81 32.06
CA ASP A 588 2.55 -4.87 31.69
C ASP A 588 2.95 -3.73 30.72
N ILE A 589 1.98 -2.92 30.28
CA ILE A 589 2.17 -1.84 29.31
C ILE A 589 2.13 -0.49 30.03
N PRO A 590 3.15 0.37 29.90
CA PRO A 590 3.14 1.70 30.50
C PRO A 590 1.95 2.56 30.04
N ASP A 591 1.28 3.25 30.97
CA ASP A 591 0.16 4.15 30.66
C ASP A 591 0.57 5.28 29.71
N SER A 592 1.82 5.75 29.80
CA SER A 592 2.39 6.77 28.89
C SER A 592 2.38 6.31 27.44
N LEU A 593 2.79 5.06 27.19
CA LEU A 593 2.80 4.45 25.87
C LEU A 593 1.37 4.26 25.35
N THR A 594 0.48 3.71 26.18
CA THR A 594 -0.93 3.49 25.83
C THR A 594 -1.63 4.81 25.46
N ALA A 595 -1.44 5.87 26.26
CA ALA A 595 -2.01 7.19 25.99
C ALA A 595 -1.52 7.75 24.64
N ARG A 596 -0.20 7.69 24.39
CA ARG A 596 0.40 8.16 23.14
C ARG A 596 -0.13 7.41 21.92
N LEU A 597 -0.18 6.07 21.96
CA LEU A 597 -0.66 5.26 20.84
C LEU A 597 -2.15 5.49 20.56
N ASN A 598 -2.96 5.68 21.60
CA ASN A 598 -4.37 6.01 21.45
C ASN A 598 -4.59 7.40 20.85
N GLU A 599 -3.76 8.39 21.19
CA GLU A 599 -3.80 9.72 20.56
C GLU A 599 -3.41 9.66 19.09
N GLU A 600 -2.34 8.95 18.74
CA GLU A 600 -1.95 8.73 17.33
C GLU A 600 -3.08 8.08 16.53
N ARG A 601 -3.74 7.06 17.08
CA ARG A 601 -4.88 6.38 16.46
C ARG A 601 -6.05 7.33 16.21
N LYS A 602 -6.37 8.21 17.17
CA LYS A 602 -7.43 9.23 17.02
C LYS A 602 -7.11 10.21 15.91
N LEU A 603 -5.86 10.69 15.83
CA LEU A 603 -5.42 11.61 14.78
C LEU A 603 -5.47 10.96 13.38
N GLU A 604 -5.11 9.68 13.28
CA GLU A 604 -5.20 8.95 12.02
C GLU A 604 -6.65 8.69 11.58
N ALA A 605 -7.53 8.36 12.52
CA ALA A 605 -8.95 8.24 12.24
C ALA A 605 -9.55 9.56 11.71
N LEU A 606 -9.17 10.69 12.32
CA LEU A 606 -9.58 12.01 11.86
C LEU A 606 -9.08 12.32 10.45
N LYS A 607 -7.79 12.09 10.17
CA LYS A 607 -7.21 12.29 8.83
C LYS A 607 -7.84 11.37 7.77
N ARG A 608 -8.16 10.13 8.13
CA ARG A 608 -8.86 9.19 7.24
C ARG A 608 -10.24 9.74 6.90
N LYS A 609 -10.99 10.19 7.91
CA LYS A 609 -12.30 10.82 7.72
C LYS A 609 -12.22 12.06 6.82
N GLU A 610 -11.25 12.94 7.04
CA GLU A 610 -11.04 14.12 6.18
C GLU A 610 -10.75 13.78 4.72
N ARG A 611 -9.96 12.72 4.46
CA ARG A 611 -9.69 12.23 3.10
C ARG A 611 -10.93 11.64 2.46
N THR A 612 -11.66 10.80 3.20
CA THR A 612 -12.92 10.22 2.72
C THR A 612 -13.93 11.32 2.40
N GLU A 613 -13.98 12.40 3.18
CA GLU A 613 -14.89 13.53 2.91
C GLU A 613 -14.37 14.50 1.85
N ALA A 614 -13.08 14.44 1.46
CA ALA A 614 -12.48 15.43 0.55
C ALA A 614 -13.17 15.50 -0.82
N HIS A 615 -13.64 14.37 -1.34
CA HIS A 615 -14.34 14.30 -2.63
C HIS A 615 -15.69 15.06 -2.65
N LEU A 616 -16.25 15.37 -1.46
CA LEU A 616 -17.49 16.13 -1.31
C LEU A 616 -17.29 17.66 -1.43
N TYR A 617 -16.04 18.11 -1.44
CA TYR A 617 -15.69 19.53 -1.52
C TYR A 617 -15.10 19.87 -2.89
N MET A 618 -15.18 21.14 -3.26
CA MET A 618 -14.52 21.73 -4.42
C MET A 618 -13.93 23.10 -4.05
N ASN A 619 -12.99 23.58 -4.86
CA ASN A 619 -12.39 24.88 -4.68
C ASN A 619 -13.03 25.88 -5.65
N VAL A 620 -13.36 27.07 -5.15
CA VAL A 620 -13.76 28.22 -5.96
C VAL A 620 -12.67 29.28 -5.84
N HIS A 621 -12.13 29.70 -6.97
CA HIS A 621 -11.10 30.74 -7.07
C HIS A 621 -11.79 32.05 -7.45
N ALA A 622 -11.85 32.98 -6.50
CA ALA A 622 -12.42 34.30 -6.72
C ALA A 622 -11.33 35.32 -7.09
N LEU A 623 -11.59 36.04 -8.17
CA LEU A 623 -10.82 37.18 -8.64
C LEU A 623 -11.59 38.47 -8.35
N THR A 624 -10.86 39.55 -8.10
CA THR A 624 -11.40 40.91 -7.96
C THR A 624 -10.80 41.80 -9.04
N GLU A 625 -11.37 42.99 -9.25
CA GLU A 625 -10.93 43.89 -10.33
C GLU A 625 -9.44 44.28 -10.19
N ASP A 626 -8.92 44.35 -8.96
CA ASP A 626 -7.50 44.58 -8.64
C ASP A 626 -6.56 43.54 -9.30
N ASN A 627 -7.04 42.32 -9.54
CA ASN A 627 -6.25 41.26 -10.17
C ASN A 627 -5.99 41.52 -11.66
N PHE A 628 -6.78 42.38 -12.31
CA PHE A 628 -6.64 42.73 -13.73
C PHE A 628 -5.69 43.91 -13.93
N CYS A 629 -5.50 44.73 -12.89
CA CYS A 629 -4.63 45.89 -12.91
C CYS A 629 -3.17 45.51 -13.17
N GLY A 630 -2.55 46.18 -14.15
CA GLY A 630 -1.15 45.98 -14.51
C GLY A 630 -0.88 44.81 -15.46
N HIS A 631 -1.89 44.00 -15.80
CA HIS A 631 -1.74 42.95 -16.80
C HIS A 631 -1.42 43.54 -18.18
N GLN A 632 -0.35 43.02 -18.80
CA GLN A 632 0.16 43.48 -20.10
C GLN A 632 -0.22 42.56 -21.26
N GLY A 633 -0.68 41.34 -20.98
CA GLY A 633 -0.98 40.34 -22.00
C GLY A 633 -2.42 40.39 -22.51
N ASN A 634 -2.77 39.37 -23.29
CA ASN A 634 -4.14 39.11 -23.69
C ASN A 634 -5.03 38.69 -22.51
N ASP A 635 -6.34 38.82 -22.66
CA ASP A 635 -7.36 38.57 -21.64
C ASP A 635 -7.18 39.43 -20.38
N LEU A 636 -7.88 39.11 -19.29
CA LEU A 636 -7.95 40.00 -18.12
C LEU A 636 -6.78 39.82 -17.15
N TYR A 637 -6.17 38.64 -17.10
CA TYR A 637 -5.07 38.33 -16.19
C TYR A 637 -4.18 37.21 -16.73
N ASP A 638 -3.02 37.03 -16.07
CA ASP A 638 -2.11 35.91 -16.33
C ASP A 638 -2.37 34.77 -15.31
N PRO A 639 -2.83 33.58 -15.75
CA PRO A 639 -3.15 32.46 -14.86
C PRO A 639 -1.99 31.98 -14.00
N GLU A 640 -0.74 32.19 -14.42
CA GLU A 640 0.46 31.78 -13.68
C GLU A 640 0.88 32.79 -12.61
N LYS A 641 0.51 34.07 -12.77
CA LYS A 641 0.93 35.17 -11.89
C LYS A 641 -0.14 35.64 -10.93
N VAL A 642 -1.41 35.34 -11.21
CA VAL A 642 -2.53 35.86 -10.43
C VAL A 642 -2.63 35.19 -9.05
N ASN A 643 -2.98 35.97 -8.04
CA ASN A 643 -3.26 35.48 -6.70
C ASN A 643 -4.78 35.37 -6.48
N TYR A 644 -5.28 34.15 -6.45
CA TYR A 644 -6.71 33.85 -6.23
C TYR A 644 -7.08 33.92 -4.75
N ARG A 645 -8.30 34.36 -4.45
CA ARG A 645 -8.92 34.09 -3.15
C ARG A 645 -9.60 32.72 -3.21
N ASN A 646 -9.09 31.77 -2.45
CA ASN A 646 -9.54 30.37 -2.48
C ASN A 646 -10.64 30.11 -1.47
N PHE A 647 -11.75 29.56 -1.94
CA PHE A 647 -12.88 29.13 -1.12
C PHE A 647 -13.06 27.62 -1.26
N LYS A 648 -12.90 26.88 -0.15
CA LYS A 648 -13.24 25.45 -0.11
C LYS A 648 -14.70 25.30 0.31
N VAL A 649 -15.54 24.85 -0.61
CA VAL A 649 -16.99 24.74 -0.42
C VAL A 649 -17.48 23.33 -0.71
N LYS A 650 -18.63 22.94 -0.16
CA LYS A 650 -19.26 21.66 -0.51
C LYS A 650 -19.79 21.74 -1.94
N LYS A 651 -19.67 20.65 -2.70
CA LYS A 651 -20.18 20.59 -4.09
C LYS A 651 -21.68 20.89 -4.18
N ASN A 652 -22.43 20.40 -3.20
CA ASN A 652 -23.88 20.57 -3.12
C ASN A 652 -24.34 21.87 -2.42
N LEU A 653 -23.42 22.78 -2.10
CA LEU A 653 -23.76 24.10 -1.55
C LEU A 653 -24.60 24.86 -2.60
N THR A 654 -25.62 25.59 -2.18
CA THR A 654 -26.41 26.43 -3.11
C THR A 654 -25.69 27.73 -3.45
N LEU A 655 -26.03 28.35 -4.59
CA LEU A 655 -25.50 29.66 -4.96
C LEU A 655 -25.85 30.75 -3.92
N GLU A 656 -27.05 30.71 -3.35
CA GLU A 656 -27.45 31.65 -2.29
C GLU A 656 -26.54 31.57 -1.06
N GLU A 657 -26.28 30.36 -0.56
CA GLU A 657 -25.38 30.15 0.57
C GLU A 657 -23.95 30.57 0.23
N PHE A 658 -23.49 30.27 -0.99
CA PHE A 658 -22.16 30.70 -1.44
C PHE A 658 -22.02 32.22 -1.53
N MET A 659 -23.06 32.92 -1.99
CA MET A 659 -23.09 34.38 -2.02
C MET A 659 -22.98 35.00 -0.62
N GLN A 660 -23.56 34.36 0.40
CA GLN A 660 -23.38 34.76 1.80
C GLN A 660 -21.93 34.55 2.26
N ILE A 661 -21.31 33.42 1.91
CA ILE A 661 -19.89 33.14 2.21
C ILE A 661 -18.97 34.20 1.56
N LEU A 662 -19.23 34.54 0.29
CA LEU A 662 -18.49 35.60 -0.42
C LEU A 662 -18.66 36.95 0.28
N ALA A 663 -19.90 37.34 0.58
CA ALA A 663 -20.21 38.60 1.26
C ALA A 663 -19.49 38.73 2.62
N GLU A 664 -19.53 37.68 3.44
CA GLU A 664 -18.88 37.67 4.76
C GLU A 664 -17.36 37.71 4.70
N ASN A 665 -16.74 37.02 3.73
CA ASN A 665 -15.29 36.98 3.58
C ASN A 665 -14.74 38.24 2.91
N LEU A 666 -15.42 38.75 1.88
CA LEU A 666 -15.01 39.97 1.16
C LEU A 666 -15.37 41.25 1.93
N LYS A 667 -16.22 41.15 2.96
CA LYS A 667 -16.76 42.28 3.75
C LYS A 667 -17.59 43.26 2.92
N TYR A 668 -18.36 42.71 1.97
CA TYR A 668 -19.35 43.45 1.20
C TYR A 668 -20.75 42.87 1.46
N PRO A 669 -21.81 43.70 1.54
CA PRO A 669 -23.18 43.22 1.46
C PRO A 669 -23.43 42.46 0.15
N VAL A 670 -24.29 41.43 0.18
CA VAL A 670 -24.65 40.62 -1.01
C VAL A 670 -25.10 41.49 -2.19
N LYS A 671 -25.84 42.59 -1.94
CA LYS A 671 -26.31 43.53 -2.99
C LYS A 671 -25.21 44.39 -3.63
N GLN A 672 -23.99 44.35 -3.09
CA GLN A 672 -22.83 45.10 -3.56
C GLN A 672 -21.82 44.21 -4.28
N ILE A 673 -22.14 42.93 -4.49
CA ILE A 673 -21.30 41.97 -5.21
C ILE A 673 -22.08 41.27 -6.31
N ARG A 674 -21.41 40.95 -7.41
CA ARG A 674 -21.96 40.14 -8.51
C ARG A 674 -20.88 39.18 -9.04
N PRO A 675 -21.07 37.85 -8.94
CA PRO A 675 -20.14 36.89 -9.50
C PRO A 675 -20.37 36.73 -11.00
N TRP A 676 -19.26 36.68 -11.74
CA TRP A 676 -19.18 36.43 -13.17
C TRP A 676 -18.26 35.21 -13.38
N PRO A 677 -18.78 34.01 -13.63
CA PRO A 677 -17.94 32.85 -13.90
C PRO A 677 -17.07 33.08 -15.11
N PHE A 678 -15.82 32.62 -15.07
CA PHE A 678 -14.99 32.57 -16.27
C PHE A 678 -15.32 31.31 -17.07
N HIS A 679 -15.35 31.44 -18.39
CA HIS A 679 -15.52 30.32 -19.29
C HIS A 679 -14.50 30.38 -20.43
N CYS A 680 -14.04 29.21 -20.88
CA CYS A 680 -13.18 29.09 -22.05
C CYS A 680 -14.03 29.10 -23.31
N ARG A 681 -13.89 30.15 -24.12
CA ARG A 681 -14.62 30.30 -25.38
C ARG A 681 -13.99 29.45 -26.49
N GLN A 682 -14.73 29.21 -27.57
CA GLN A 682 -14.25 28.42 -28.72
C GLN A 682 -12.97 28.98 -29.36
N ASN A 683 -12.75 30.28 -29.24
CA ASN A 683 -11.57 30.98 -29.75
C ASN A 683 -10.34 30.92 -28.81
N GLN A 684 -10.39 30.08 -27.76
CA GLN A 684 -9.35 29.90 -26.73
C GLN A 684 -9.10 31.12 -25.83
N THR A 685 -10.05 32.06 -25.76
CA THR A 685 -10.04 33.12 -24.74
C THR A 685 -10.75 32.65 -23.46
N PHE A 686 -10.29 33.16 -22.32
CA PHE A 686 -10.89 32.89 -21.02
C PHE A 686 -11.49 34.17 -20.46
N ARG A 687 -12.83 34.30 -20.55
CA ARG A 687 -13.55 35.55 -20.28
C ARG A 687 -14.70 35.36 -19.29
N PRO A 688 -15.05 36.38 -18.49
CA PRO A 688 -16.22 36.34 -17.63
C PRO A 688 -17.50 36.23 -18.47
N THR A 689 -18.45 35.43 -18.02
CA THR A 689 -19.78 35.26 -18.61
C THR A 689 -20.87 35.55 -17.58
N VAL A 690 -22.08 35.82 -18.05
CA VAL A 690 -23.23 36.09 -17.16
C VAL A 690 -23.63 34.84 -16.37
N LEU A 691 -23.94 35.05 -15.09
CA LEU A 691 -24.62 34.08 -14.23
C LEU A 691 -26.01 34.62 -13.89
N ASP A 692 -27.07 33.85 -14.13
CA ASP A 692 -28.43 34.28 -13.85
C ASP A 692 -28.75 34.15 -12.36
N LEU A 693 -28.41 35.19 -11.60
CA LEU A 693 -28.63 35.24 -10.16
C LEU A 693 -30.11 35.14 -9.76
N GLU A 694 -31.09 35.32 -10.64
CA GLU A 694 -32.49 35.15 -10.25
C GLU A 694 -32.95 33.70 -10.45
N ALA A 695 -32.52 33.07 -11.54
CA ALA A 695 -32.87 31.68 -11.85
C ALA A 695 -32.03 30.65 -11.07
N ASP A 696 -30.77 30.97 -10.77
CA ASP A 696 -29.77 29.99 -10.33
C ASP A 696 -29.53 29.94 -8.80
N LEU A 697 -30.19 30.78 -7.98
CA LEU A 697 -29.93 30.85 -6.52
C LEU A 697 -29.99 29.51 -5.79
N ASN A 698 -30.95 28.66 -6.18
CA ASN A 698 -31.18 27.35 -5.56
C ASN A 698 -30.37 26.22 -6.22
N ARG A 699 -29.62 26.50 -7.28
CA ARG A 699 -28.78 25.48 -7.94
C ARG A 699 -27.50 25.28 -7.14
N GLN A 700 -26.96 24.07 -7.26
CA GLN A 700 -25.74 23.68 -6.56
C GLN A 700 -24.51 24.20 -7.28
N ILE A 701 -23.47 24.57 -6.54
CA ILE A 701 -22.22 25.11 -7.09
C ILE A 701 -21.58 24.14 -8.09
N CYS A 702 -21.62 22.81 -7.85
CA CYS A 702 -21.06 21.85 -8.80
C CYS A 702 -21.81 21.78 -10.15
N ASP A 703 -23.10 22.10 -10.16
CA ASP A 703 -23.91 22.15 -11.38
C ASP A 703 -23.68 23.46 -12.13
N LEU A 704 -23.44 24.55 -11.40
CA LEU A 704 -23.12 25.87 -11.97
C LEU A 704 -21.70 25.96 -12.51
N SER A 705 -20.77 25.20 -11.91
CA SER A 705 -19.40 25.10 -12.39
C SER A 705 -19.22 24.11 -13.52
N GLU A 706 -20.28 23.44 -13.99
CA GLU A 706 -20.18 22.36 -14.98
C GLU A 706 -19.17 21.28 -14.58
N GLN A 707 -19.08 20.97 -13.28
CA GLN A 707 -18.11 20.05 -12.67
C GLN A 707 -16.64 20.51 -12.72
N GLU A 708 -16.35 21.74 -13.13
CA GLU A 708 -15.00 22.31 -13.05
C GLU A 708 -14.53 22.46 -11.59
N ASN A 709 -13.28 22.06 -11.31
CA ASN A 709 -12.64 22.21 -10.01
C ASN A 709 -11.12 22.43 -10.20
N PRO A 710 -10.58 23.65 -9.93
CA PRO A 710 -11.26 24.78 -9.30
C PRO A 710 -12.21 25.53 -10.24
N TRP A 711 -13.35 26.01 -9.72
CA TRP A 711 -14.25 26.92 -10.44
C TRP A 711 -13.75 28.37 -10.32
N ILE A 712 -13.56 29.08 -11.43
CA ILE A 712 -12.98 30.43 -11.42
C ILE A 712 -14.07 31.47 -11.65
N ILE A 713 -14.16 32.46 -10.77
CA ILE A 713 -15.15 33.54 -10.86
C ILE A 713 -14.47 34.91 -10.70
N PHE A 714 -14.93 35.90 -11.46
CA PHE A 714 -14.71 37.31 -11.17
C PHE A 714 -15.83 37.80 -10.25
N VAL A 715 -15.48 38.31 -9.07
CA VAL A 715 -16.44 38.94 -8.16
C VAL A 715 -16.35 40.45 -8.36
N GLU A 716 -17.31 40.99 -9.09
CA GLU A 716 -17.51 42.42 -9.21
C GLU A 716 -17.95 42.96 -7.84
N THR A 717 -17.34 44.07 -7.41
CA THR A 717 -17.64 44.73 -6.15
C THR A 717 -17.97 46.20 -6.39
N LEU A 718 -18.95 46.73 -5.68
CA LEU A 718 -19.31 48.15 -5.78
C LEU A 718 -18.12 49.04 -5.36
N PRO A 719 -17.67 50.00 -6.20
CA PRO A 719 -16.59 50.90 -5.84
C PRO A 719 -16.93 51.70 -4.57
N PRO A 720 -16.06 51.71 -3.53
CA PRO A 720 -16.35 52.41 -2.28
C PRO A 720 -16.61 53.91 -2.45
N GLU A 721 -16.03 54.52 -3.49
CA GLU A 721 -16.14 55.94 -3.80
C GLU A 721 -17.40 56.31 -4.61
N SER A 722 -18.20 55.32 -5.05
CA SER A 722 -19.37 55.52 -5.92
C SER A 722 -20.53 56.24 -5.24
N GLY A 723 -20.63 56.16 -3.90
CA GLY A 723 -21.77 56.68 -3.13
C GLY A 723 -23.09 55.90 -3.30
N LEU A 724 -23.07 54.78 -4.04
CA LEU A 724 -24.24 53.91 -4.23
C LEU A 724 -24.39 52.91 -3.07
N GLN A 725 -25.59 52.35 -2.90
CA GLN A 725 -25.87 51.34 -1.86
C GLN A 725 -25.90 49.90 -2.40
N ALA A 726 -26.00 49.73 -3.72
CA ALA A 726 -26.02 48.46 -4.43
C ALA A 726 -25.37 48.64 -5.81
N LEU A 727 -24.91 47.53 -6.42
CA LEU A 727 -24.45 47.54 -7.81
C LEU A 727 -25.59 47.98 -8.75
N PRO A 728 -25.28 48.66 -9.87
CA PRO A 728 -26.28 48.95 -10.88
C PRO A 728 -27.00 47.66 -11.34
N PRO A 729 -28.29 47.75 -11.69
CA PRO A 729 -28.98 46.64 -12.33
C PRO A 729 -28.28 46.31 -13.66
N PHE A 730 -28.29 45.04 -14.02
CA PHE A 730 -27.76 44.51 -15.27
C PHE A 730 -28.87 43.68 -15.89
N ASP A 731 -29.38 44.08 -17.05
CA ASP A 731 -30.37 43.33 -17.80
C ASP A 731 -29.67 42.44 -18.82
N LYS A 732 -29.65 41.12 -18.56
CA LYS A 732 -28.97 40.14 -19.42
C LYS A 732 -29.47 40.09 -20.86
N ASP A 733 -30.66 40.62 -21.14
CA ASP A 733 -31.27 40.58 -22.48
C ASP A 733 -30.99 41.87 -23.28
N SER A 734 -30.66 42.99 -22.60
CA SER A 734 -30.45 44.29 -23.25
C SER A 734 -29.11 44.96 -22.99
N ASP A 735 -28.38 44.53 -21.96
CA ASP A 735 -27.08 45.06 -21.57
C ASP A 735 -25.97 44.05 -21.86
N VAL A 736 -24.74 44.55 -22.03
CA VAL A 736 -23.52 43.75 -22.12
C VAL A 736 -22.45 44.32 -21.19
N LEU A 737 -21.69 43.43 -20.55
CA LEU A 737 -20.51 43.77 -19.75
C LEU A 737 -19.26 43.81 -20.63
N LEU A 738 -18.66 45.01 -20.76
CA LEU A 738 -17.44 45.23 -21.53
C LEU A 738 -16.28 45.62 -20.62
N PHE A 739 -15.11 45.03 -20.88
CA PHE A 739 -13.85 45.34 -20.20
C PHE A 739 -13.01 46.30 -21.04
N LEU A 740 -12.28 47.19 -20.37
CA LEU A 740 -11.60 48.30 -21.04
C LEU A 740 -10.10 48.25 -20.79
N LYS A 741 -9.32 48.32 -21.87
CA LYS A 741 -7.87 48.48 -21.85
C LYS A 741 -7.48 49.74 -22.60
N MET A 742 -6.58 50.53 -22.03
CA MET A 742 -5.97 51.68 -22.70
C MET A 742 -4.55 51.33 -23.11
N TYR A 743 -4.23 51.52 -24.37
CA TYR A 743 -2.88 51.37 -24.91
C TYR A 743 -2.21 52.73 -25.06
N ASP A 744 -1.01 52.88 -24.49
CA ASP A 744 -0.17 54.06 -24.72
C ASP A 744 1.06 53.68 -25.58
N PRO A 745 1.13 54.13 -26.85
CA PRO A 745 2.25 53.84 -27.74
C PRO A 745 3.58 54.46 -27.29
N ARG A 746 3.55 55.49 -26.42
CA ARG A 746 4.77 56.16 -25.91
C ARG A 746 5.50 55.28 -24.91
N THR A 747 4.75 54.61 -24.03
CA THR A 747 5.30 53.72 -23.00
C THR A 747 5.29 52.25 -23.43
N LYS A 748 4.58 51.91 -24.51
CA LYS A 748 4.37 50.53 -24.99
C LYS A 748 3.76 49.67 -23.90
N SER A 749 2.68 50.16 -23.30
CA SER A 749 2.03 49.51 -22.15
C SER A 749 0.53 49.54 -22.27
N ILE A 750 -0.10 48.49 -21.77
CA ILE A 750 -1.53 48.38 -21.58
C ILE A 750 -1.87 48.77 -20.14
N SER A 751 -2.93 49.55 -19.96
CA SER A 751 -3.51 49.86 -18.66
C SER A 751 -4.95 49.39 -18.63
N TYR A 752 -5.30 48.57 -17.65
CA TYR A 752 -6.69 48.22 -17.40
C TYR A 752 -7.44 49.45 -16.86
N VAL A 753 -8.64 49.71 -17.40
CA VAL A 753 -9.43 50.93 -17.10
C VAL A 753 -10.84 50.60 -16.58
N GLY A 754 -10.97 49.42 -15.99
CA GLY A 754 -12.22 48.91 -15.44
C GLY A 754 -13.15 48.34 -16.50
N HIS A 755 -14.42 48.23 -16.13
CA HIS A 755 -15.48 47.72 -16.99
C HIS A 755 -16.66 48.71 -17.09
N LEU A 756 -17.61 48.43 -17.99
CA LEU A 756 -18.85 49.17 -18.21
C LEU A 756 -20.01 48.22 -18.55
N TYR A 757 -21.21 48.58 -18.08
CA TYR A 757 -22.46 48.07 -18.65
C TYR A 757 -22.89 48.98 -19.78
N VAL A 758 -23.14 48.38 -20.93
CA VAL A 758 -23.50 49.10 -22.15
C VAL A 758 -24.76 48.46 -22.72
N PRO A 759 -25.81 49.25 -23.03
CA PRO A 759 -26.95 48.72 -23.78
C PRO A 759 -26.47 48.20 -25.14
N ILE A 760 -26.88 47.02 -25.55
CA ILE A 760 -26.46 46.37 -26.81
C ILE A 760 -26.70 47.28 -28.03
N SER A 761 -27.78 48.08 -27.99
CA SER A 761 -28.15 49.04 -29.03
C SER A 761 -27.34 50.35 -29.03
N ALA A 762 -26.51 50.59 -28.01
CA ALA A 762 -25.74 51.83 -27.89
C ALA A 762 -24.70 51.95 -29.00
N LYS A 763 -24.41 53.17 -29.43
CA LYS A 763 -23.41 53.44 -30.47
C LYS A 763 -22.02 53.54 -29.88
N ALA A 764 -20.99 53.07 -30.58
CA ALA A 764 -19.62 53.11 -30.06
C ALA A 764 -19.13 54.53 -29.74
N ASN A 765 -19.57 55.54 -30.49
CA ASN A 765 -19.24 56.95 -30.23
C ASN A 765 -19.85 57.50 -28.93
N GLU A 766 -20.91 56.90 -28.40
CA GLU A 766 -21.52 57.25 -27.11
C GLU A 766 -20.64 56.79 -25.93
N LEU A 767 -19.74 55.81 -26.17
CA LEU A 767 -18.78 55.33 -25.18
C LEU A 767 -17.57 56.25 -25.04
N VAL A 768 -17.17 56.95 -26.11
CA VAL A 768 -15.95 57.77 -26.16
C VAL A 768 -15.84 58.76 -24.99
N PRO A 769 -16.87 59.53 -24.61
CA PRO A 769 -16.80 60.40 -23.43
C PRO A 769 -16.55 59.66 -22.12
N GLN A 770 -17.07 58.43 -21.98
CA GLN A 770 -16.86 57.60 -20.80
C GLN A 770 -15.43 57.01 -20.76
N LEU A 771 -14.92 56.55 -21.91
CA LEU A 771 -13.55 56.09 -22.07
C LEU A 771 -12.56 57.22 -21.76
N ASN A 772 -12.79 58.42 -22.29
CA ASN A 772 -11.98 59.61 -22.00
C ASN A 772 -11.98 59.92 -20.50
N ARG A 773 -13.15 59.90 -19.83
CA ARG A 773 -13.23 60.14 -18.38
C ARG A 773 -12.43 59.10 -17.59
N LYS A 774 -12.60 57.82 -17.92
CA LYS A 774 -11.91 56.69 -17.25
C LYS A 774 -10.40 56.72 -17.48
N ALA A 775 -9.94 57.15 -18.66
CA ALA A 775 -8.53 57.33 -18.98
C ALA A 775 -7.92 58.66 -18.48
N GLY A 776 -8.73 59.56 -17.90
CA GLY A 776 -8.28 60.88 -17.46
C GLY A 776 -8.00 61.87 -18.61
N PHE A 777 -8.55 61.64 -19.80
CA PHE A 777 -8.43 62.52 -20.96
C PHE A 777 -9.53 63.59 -20.99
N PRO A 778 -9.29 64.72 -21.69
CA PRO A 778 -10.37 65.64 -22.04
C PRO A 778 -11.52 64.92 -22.77
N LEU A 779 -12.78 65.27 -22.45
CA LEU A 779 -13.95 64.58 -23.00
C LEU A 779 -14.05 64.62 -24.54
N SER A 780 -13.44 65.63 -25.16
CA SER A 780 -13.41 65.82 -26.62
C SER A 780 -12.23 65.15 -27.31
N THR A 781 -11.40 64.39 -26.60
CA THR A 781 -10.26 63.68 -27.18
C THR A 781 -10.76 62.59 -28.14
N GLN A 782 -10.20 62.58 -29.35
CA GLN A 782 -10.48 61.55 -30.34
C GLN A 782 -9.73 60.27 -29.99
N LEU A 783 -10.42 59.13 -30.12
CA LEU A 783 -9.91 57.82 -29.74
C LEU A 783 -10.00 56.85 -30.93
N LEU A 784 -9.01 55.97 -31.02
CA LEU A 784 -9.06 54.78 -31.87
C LEU A 784 -9.45 53.60 -31.00
N LEU A 785 -10.52 52.90 -31.36
CA LEU A 785 -11.02 51.73 -30.64
C LEU A 785 -10.69 50.45 -31.42
N TYR A 786 -10.38 49.41 -30.67
CA TYR A 786 -10.06 48.08 -31.16
C TYR A 786 -10.77 47.05 -30.29
N GLU A 787 -11.13 45.92 -30.87
CA GLU A 787 -11.59 44.75 -30.17
C GLU A 787 -10.44 43.77 -29.98
N GLU A 788 -10.27 43.28 -28.76
CA GLU A 788 -9.39 42.15 -28.47
C GLU A 788 -10.17 40.83 -28.56
N VAL A 789 -10.26 40.31 -29.79
CA VAL A 789 -11.03 39.10 -30.13
C VAL A 789 -10.40 37.84 -29.53
N LYS A 790 -9.10 37.65 -29.75
CA LYS A 790 -8.30 36.52 -29.24
C LYS A 790 -6.80 36.84 -29.31
N PRO A 791 -5.91 36.00 -28.74
CA PRO A 791 -4.46 36.23 -28.84
C PRO A 791 -4.00 36.45 -30.29
N ASN A 792 -3.22 37.52 -30.50
CA ASN A 792 -2.73 37.97 -31.81
C ASN A 792 -3.80 38.38 -32.85
N LEU A 793 -5.08 38.52 -32.46
CA LEU A 793 -6.14 39.04 -33.32
C LEU A 793 -6.80 40.25 -32.66
N ILE A 794 -6.36 41.43 -33.08
CA ILE A 794 -6.89 42.72 -32.66
C ILE A 794 -7.50 43.41 -33.87
N GLU A 795 -8.78 43.74 -33.78
CA GLU A 795 -9.55 44.31 -34.89
C GLU A 795 -9.89 45.77 -34.61
N LYS A 796 -9.64 46.66 -35.57
CA LYS A 796 -9.95 48.08 -35.40
C LYS A 796 -11.44 48.28 -35.66
N LEU A 797 -12.13 48.93 -34.72
CA LEU A 797 -13.54 49.29 -34.93
C LEU A 797 -13.63 50.36 -36.03
N GLY A 798 -14.54 50.12 -36.98
CA GLY A 798 -14.75 50.98 -38.15
C GLY A 798 -15.56 52.24 -37.84
N ASP A 799 -16.77 52.33 -38.40
CA ASP A 799 -17.65 53.48 -38.20
C ASP A 799 -18.27 53.50 -36.80
N LEU A 800 -17.69 54.29 -35.89
CA LEU A 800 -18.14 54.42 -34.51
C LEU A 800 -19.57 54.97 -34.36
N SER A 801 -20.23 55.41 -35.44
CA SER A 801 -21.64 55.82 -35.41
C SER A 801 -22.63 54.64 -35.42
N LEU A 802 -22.14 53.42 -35.65
CA LEU A 802 -22.93 52.19 -35.63
C LEU A 802 -23.11 51.65 -34.20
N PRO A 803 -24.20 50.88 -33.95
CA PRO A 803 -24.39 50.13 -32.70
C PRO A 803 -23.28 49.09 -32.46
N MET A 804 -23.01 48.78 -31.19
CA MET A 804 -21.98 47.80 -30.78
C MET A 804 -22.19 46.42 -31.41
N GLU A 805 -23.43 45.92 -31.44
CA GLU A 805 -23.81 44.64 -32.08
C GLU A 805 -23.47 44.54 -33.59
N LYS A 806 -23.24 45.67 -34.26
CA LYS A 806 -22.83 45.70 -35.69
C LYS A 806 -21.34 45.90 -35.88
N LEU A 807 -20.63 46.28 -34.82
CA LEU A 807 -19.21 46.61 -34.85
C LEU A 807 -18.34 45.48 -34.30
N LEU A 808 -18.87 44.67 -33.38
CA LEU A 808 -18.20 43.49 -32.85
C LEU A 808 -18.88 42.25 -33.43
N ASP A 809 -18.08 41.35 -33.98
CA ASP A 809 -18.56 40.06 -34.46
C ASP A 809 -18.85 39.19 -33.22
N GLU A 810 -20.12 38.87 -32.99
CA GLU A 810 -20.60 38.07 -31.84
C GLU A 810 -20.37 38.74 -30.47
N LEU A 811 -20.94 39.93 -30.28
CA LEU A 811 -20.93 40.66 -29.00
C LEU A 811 -21.40 39.79 -27.81
N MET A 812 -20.54 39.66 -26.80
CA MET A 812 -20.77 38.85 -25.60
C MET A 812 -20.28 39.55 -24.32
N ASP A 813 -20.83 39.16 -23.17
CA ASP A 813 -20.28 39.56 -21.87
C ASP A 813 -18.82 39.10 -21.73
N GLY A 814 -17.95 40.00 -21.26
CA GLY A 814 -16.51 39.73 -21.12
C GLY A 814 -15.66 40.15 -22.31
N ASP A 815 -16.26 40.74 -23.35
CA ASP A 815 -15.51 41.31 -24.47
C ASP A 815 -14.63 42.47 -24.01
N ILE A 816 -13.48 42.63 -24.66
CA ILE A 816 -12.47 43.64 -24.29
C ILE A 816 -12.32 44.65 -25.41
N ILE A 817 -12.57 45.91 -25.08
CA ILE A 817 -12.25 47.04 -25.95
C ILE A 817 -10.89 47.60 -25.54
N VAL A 818 -9.96 47.60 -26.49
CA VAL A 818 -8.67 48.27 -26.37
C VAL A 818 -8.76 49.61 -27.08
N PHE A 819 -8.46 50.71 -26.40
CA PHE A 819 -8.50 52.04 -27.01
C PHE A 819 -7.19 52.80 -26.81
N GLN A 820 -6.87 53.68 -27.75
CA GLN A 820 -5.74 54.60 -27.65
C GLN A 820 -6.14 55.99 -28.11
N ARG A 821 -5.37 57.00 -27.72
CA ARG A 821 -5.51 58.35 -28.23
C ARG A 821 -5.14 58.41 -29.72
N GLU A 822 -5.94 59.13 -30.50
CA GLU A 822 -5.56 59.46 -31.88
C GLU A 822 -4.44 60.51 -31.87
N GLU A 823 -3.35 60.27 -32.59
CA GLU A 823 -2.18 61.16 -32.71
C GLU A 823 -2.01 61.62 -34.15
N GLU A 824 -1.42 62.80 -34.36
CA GLU A 824 -1.16 63.36 -35.69
C GLU A 824 -0.20 62.49 -36.53
N ASP A 825 0.78 61.86 -35.88
CA ASP A 825 1.69 60.89 -36.50
C ASP A 825 1.97 59.72 -35.54
N LEU A 826 1.36 58.58 -35.81
CA LEU A 826 1.57 57.34 -35.05
C LEU A 826 2.84 56.59 -35.49
N THR A 827 3.39 56.88 -36.66
CA THR A 827 4.55 56.15 -37.23
C THR A 827 5.86 56.46 -36.51
N GLN A 828 5.90 57.53 -35.71
CA GLN A 828 7.03 57.85 -34.84
C GLN A 828 7.24 56.83 -33.71
N PHE A 829 6.21 56.04 -33.38
CA PHE A 829 6.29 55.03 -32.33
C PHE A 829 6.70 53.68 -32.90
N PRO A 830 7.53 52.90 -32.17
CA PRO A 830 7.96 51.57 -32.63
C PRO A 830 6.82 50.54 -32.67
N LEU A 831 5.77 50.74 -31.85
CA LEU A 831 4.53 49.96 -31.84
C LEU A 831 3.34 50.94 -31.91
N PRO A 832 2.99 51.44 -33.11
CA PRO A 832 2.00 52.50 -33.30
C PRO A 832 0.59 52.20 -32.77
N THR A 833 0.16 50.93 -32.81
CA THR A 833 -1.21 50.50 -32.51
C THR A 833 -1.23 49.29 -31.57
N PRO A 834 -2.38 48.97 -30.93
CA PRO A 834 -2.47 47.81 -30.05
C PRO A 834 -2.36 46.51 -30.86
N LYS A 835 -2.72 46.54 -32.14
CA LYS A 835 -2.56 45.43 -33.08
C LYS A 835 -1.11 45.06 -33.35
N GLU A 836 -0.17 45.99 -33.20
CA GLU A 836 1.26 45.69 -33.32
C GLU A 836 1.89 45.34 -31.97
N TYR A 837 1.26 45.77 -30.88
CA TYR A 837 1.67 45.46 -29.52
C TYR A 837 1.39 44.00 -29.14
N PHE A 838 0.16 43.55 -29.38
CA PHE A 838 -0.26 42.17 -29.25
C PHE A 838 0.19 41.37 -30.48
#